data_AF-A0A520Q6S1-F1
#
_entry.id   AF-A0A520Q6S1-F1
#
_cell.length_a   1.000
_cell.length_b   1.000
_cell.length_c   1.000
_cell.angle_alpha   90.00
_cell.angle_beta   90.00
_cell.angle_gamma   90.00
#
_symmetry.space_group_name_H-M   'P 1'
#
loop_
_entity.id
_entity.type
_entity.pdbx_description
1 polymer ?
#
loop_
_entity_poly.entity_id
_entity_poly.type
_entity_poly.pdbx_seq_one_letter_code
_entity_poly.pdbx_strand_id
1 'polypeptide(L)'
;MLNFLLRTNLLLTAAALFVGAAGASAFTLANGTNRVVVNNLGEEYRWNSPIVTYTYDESFLSYFGSNGVVAVEKAMEMLNSIPAASSIKTNYPPANADENNLWNYPVRPDRFHARAYNNRILDIKSYALAELFGFMGLGNAEDNAFQLEFGSVVLRNWDPISYGPSKYLNGNLISWAVLGFTNAQPFSIDVTKSLMTLAGTSDNRVPRLDEGKYLVAPTRDDIGGYRYLYRKDNFNVENLPPSTYQMVTNQPNLTNPAIFSIDLRWFSKESKTNTPAAFQQFLLTNQWWGPAYTNITVPPLTILKTNINWSLGWTTNVTPYLTNYPWTPIGQPATLVNLTNKYRTFQPSYDYIYANVITNIHVPAEESEILYRSWEVVPAAPLWSVIGSVPTTTNYTTAILNDEFPQGEIIILPTGNTAAGAGIGQGGGAVGGGGPANVVGYHFTELQFERVNILTNMLTDTNSLANPDGALPGQGGGLGAGGSAITNFVGVMEDEVWASTNHAYLAYPIVLQTNSLLLGGIDKIRYTRMQGDSLVTTNYSSDRFIQNYKFPNLEDQTFTYIIPGSAQALTNAALPSYSYEMDYVENSVRKTGKFIKFFSTPDITFTAINAPPSVTSTNTAGAGVVNNNAINGIQTLGLNGPGVIQSSGNMNFSFNKLGLHWDLNPSFFLNEENQTPGWVWGHYDGSMSEPMVFPNSQTIRDLEKQIYSGE
;
A
#
# COMPACT_ATOMS: atom_id res chain seq x y z
N MET A 1 -1.44 87.90 12.02
CA MET A 1 -0.69 88.21 10.78
C MET A 1 0.63 87.45 10.86
N LEU A 2 1.07 86.60 9.94
CA LEU A 2 0.57 86.12 8.67
C LEU A 2 1.49 84.92 8.30
N ASN A 3 0.92 83.89 7.69
CA ASN A 3 1.46 82.65 7.10
C ASN A 3 2.96 82.52 6.74
N PHE A 4 3.47 81.28 6.87
CA PHE A 4 4.03 80.37 5.81
C PHE A 4 4.98 79.35 6.50
N LEU A 5 4.63 78.08 6.78
CA LEU A 5 4.39 76.93 5.90
C LEU A 5 5.41 76.75 4.75
N LEU A 6 6.47 75.94 4.98
CA LEU A 6 6.94 74.80 4.14
C LEU A 6 8.45 74.53 4.28
N ARG A 7 8.77 73.23 4.44
CA ARG A 7 10.07 72.53 4.25
C ARG A 7 11.10 72.53 5.39
N THR A 8 10.98 71.53 6.28
CA THR A 8 12.06 70.56 6.59
C THR A 8 11.51 69.42 7.46
N ASN A 9 11.22 68.27 6.84
CA ASN A 9 10.88 67.03 7.55
C ASN A 9 12.17 66.33 7.98
N LEU A 10 12.45 66.33 9.29
CA LEU A 10 13.42 65.43 9.91
C LEU A 10 12.82 64.85 11.21
N LEU A 11 12.54 63.55 11.17
CA LEU A 11 12.61 62.60 12.29
C LEU A 11 11.73 62.87 13.52
N LEU A 12 10.47 62.41 13.45
CA LEU A 12 9.81 61.81 14.62
C LEU A 12 9.57 60.31 14.34
N THR A 13 10.60 59.52 14.61
CA THR A 13 10.47 58.09 14.92
C THR A 13 9.93 57.95 16.33
N ALA A 14 8.60 57.94 16.46
CA ALA A 14 7.90 57.50 17.67
C ALA A 14 6.62 56.78 17.25
N ALA A 15 6.71 55.45 17.21
CA ALA A 15 5.61 54.50 17.28
C ALA A 15 4.49 54.63 16.23
N ALA A 16 4.86 54.58 14.95
CA ALA A 16 4.05 53.90 13.95
C ALA A 16 4.26 52.38 14.08
N LEU A 17 3.67 51.78 15.12
CA LEU A 17 3.51 50.34 15.30
C LEU A 17 2.05 50.04 15.70
N PHE A 18 1.11 50.69 15.02
CA PHE A 18 -0.25 50.18 14.85
C PHE A 18 -0.34 49.50 13.49
N VAL A 19 0.34 48.37 13.33
CA VAL A 19 -0.07 47.38 12.32
C VAL A 19 -1.07 46.47 13.02
N GLY A 20 -2.34 46.87 12.92
CA GLY A 20 -3.46 46.03 13.31
C GLY A 20 -3.54 44.82 12.38
N ALA A 21 -3.27 43.64 12.93
CA ALA A 21 -3.94 42.41 12.53
C ALA A 21 -4.83 41.99 13.70
N ALA A 22 -5.86 42.78 13.98
CA ALA A 22 -6.92 42.43 14.91
C ALA A 22 -7.84 41.41 14.24
N GLY A 23 -7.44 40.15 14.31
CA GLY A 23 -8.31 39.01 14.12
C GLY A 23 -7.77 37.89 14.97
N ALA A 24 -7.97 38.05 16.27
CA ALA A 24 -7.45 37.15 17.28
C ALA A 24 -8.25 35.85 17.26
N SER A 25 -7.54 34.74 17.05
CA SER A 25 -8.02 33.36 16.90
C SER A 25 -7.17 32.51 17.82
N ALA A 26 -7.65 31.36 18.31
CA ALA A 26 -6.79 30.38 18.95
C ALA A 26 -7.38 28.97 19.09
N PHE A 27 -6.48 27.99 19.20
CA PHE A 27 -6.81 26.58 19.31
C PHE A 27 -6.21 25.96 20.57
N THR A 28 -6.76 24.83 20.99
CA THR A 28 -6.21 23.99 22.05
C THR A 28 -5.78 22.63 21.49
N LEU A 29 -4.83 21.98 22.16
CA LEU A 29 -4.32 20.66 21.79
C LEU A 29 -4.90 19.61 22.74
N ALA A 30 -5.35 18.47 22.23
CA ALA A 30 -5.88 17.40 23.07
C ALA A 30 -4.76 16.58 23.74
N ASN A 31 -5.05 16.01 24.92
CA ASN A 31 -4.22 14.99 25.52
C ASN A 31 -4.62 13.60 24.98
N GLY A 32 -4.00 13.21 23.87
CA GLY A 32 -4.36 11.99 23.15
C GLY A 32 -5.75 12.10 22.54
N THR A 33 -6.63 11.20 22.95
CA THR A 33 -8.06 11.21 22.59
C THR A 33 -8.91 11.99 23.59
N ASN A 34 -8.33 12.37 24.74
CA ASN A 34 -9.01 13.18 25.73
C ASN A 34 -8.89 14.66 25.38
N ARG A 35 -9.99 15.23 24.89
CA ARG A 35 -10.10 16.63 24.48
C ARG A 35 -10.53 17.58 25.60
N VAL A 36 -10.84 17.02 26.78
CA VAL A 36 -11.14 17.76 28.02
C VAL A 36 -9.85 18.20 28.72
N VAL A 37 -8.80 17.40 28.59
CA VAL A 37 -7.46 17.77 29.07
C VAL A 37 -6.67 18.30 27.90
N VAL A 38 -6.08 19.49 28.04
CA VAL A 38 -5.33 20.13 26.95
C VAL A 38 -3.82 20.14 27.21
N ASN A 39 -3.05 19.95 26.16
CA ASN A 39 -1.59 19.86 26.19
C ASN A 39 -0.89 21.16 25.82
N ASN A 40 0.39 21.27 26.16
CA ASN A 40 1.26 22.34 25.68
C ASN A 40 1.67 22.11 24.22
N LEU A 41 2.17 23.18 23.58
CA LEU A 41 2.94 23.07 22.36
C LEU A 41 4.17 22.16 22.61
N GLY A 42 4.42 21.19 21.73
CA GLY A 42 5.46 20.17 21.86
C GLY A 42 4.99 18.90 22.61
N GLU A 43 3.81 18.92 23.24
CA GLU A 43 3.19 17.76 23.89
C GLU A 43 2.00 17.21 23.08
N GLU A 44 1.85 17.60 21.81
CA GLU A 44 0.70 17.22 20.99
C GLU A 44 0.60 15.72 20.67
N TYR A 45 -0.62 15.29 20.36
CA TYR A 45 -0.89 14.02 19.72
C TYR A 45 -1.42 14.24 18.31
N ARG A 46 -0.99 13.42 17.36
CA ARG A 46 -1.45 13.49 15.97
C ARG A 46 -1.41 12.14 15.28
N TRP A 47 -2.11 12.06 14.14
CA TRP A 47 -1.88 10.96 13.19
C TRP A 47 -0.54 11.14 12.49
N ASN A 48 0.25 10.09 12.44
CA ASN A 48 1.53 10.08 11.74
C ASN A 48 1.51 9.21 10.47
N SER A 49 0.33 8.70 10.08
CA SER A 49 0.10 8.11 8.77
C SER A 49 -0.76 9.05 7.92
N PRO A 50 -0.36 9.40 6.69
CA PRO A 50 -1.13 10.26 5.81
C PRO A 50 -2.41 9.61 5.28
N ILE A 51 -2.57 8.29 5.43
CA ILE A 51 -3.76 7.57 4.99
C ILE A 51 -4.41 6.83 6.12
N VAL A 52 -5.69 7.11 6.28
CA VAL A 52 -6.58 6.43 7.21
C VAL A 52 -7.64 5.72 6.37
N THR A 53 -7.76 4.42 6.57
CA THR A 53 -8.70 3.59 5.83
C THR A 53 -10.02 3.45 6.58
N TYR A 54 -11.16 3.42 5.87
CA TYR A 54 -12.46 3.25 6.52
C TYR A 54 -13.43 2.34 5.75
N THR A 55 -14.42 1.79 6.45
CA THR A 55 -15.49 0.98 5.86
C THR A 55 -16.81 1.07 6.64
N TYR A 56 -17.85 0.41 6.14
CA TYR A 56 -19.17 0.29 6.78
C TYR A 56 -19.48 -1.19 7.06
N ASP A 57 -20.07 -1.49 8.21
CA ASP A 57 -20.49 -2.85 8.54
C ASP A 57 -21.93 -3.15 8.08
N GLU A 58 -22.33 -4.42 8.19
CA GLU A 58 -23.67 -4.88 7.80
C GLU A 58 -24.78 -4.17 8.58
N SER A 59 -24.56 -3.86 9.87
CA SER A 59 -25.57 -3.23 10.70
C SER A 59 -25.85 -1.78 10.28
N PHE A 60 -24.81 -1.03 9.89
CA PHE A 60 -24.93 0.30 9.33
C PHE A 60 -25.67 0.25 7.99
N LEU A 61 -25.25 -0.66 7.10
CA LEU A 61 -25.87 -0.82 5.78
C LEU A 61 -27.34 -1.23 5.89
N SER A 62 -27.69 -2.12 6.83
CA SER A 62 -29.07 -2.57 7.03
C SER A 62 -29.99 -1.47 7.54
N TYR A 63 -29.50 -0.53 8.35
CA TYR A 63 -30.34 0.51 8.95
C TYR A 63 -30.35 1.80 8.12
N PHE A 64 -29.18 2.29 7.69
CA PHE A 64 -29.07 3.56 6.97
C PHE A 64 -29.04 3.41 5.44
N GLY A 65 -28.79 2.20 4.93
CA GLY A 65 -28.77 1.92 3.50
C GLY A 65 -27.70 2.70 2.71
N SER A 66 -27.83 2.68 1.38
CA SER A 66 -26.94 3.39 0.47
C SER A 66 -26.97 4.90 0.69
N ASN A 67 -28.12 5.45 1.07
CA ASN A 67 -28.29 6.88 1.28
C ASN A 67 -27.58 7.36 2.57
N GLY A 68 -27.52 6.52 3.60
CA GLY A 68 -26.70 6.74 4.78
C GLY A 68 -25.20 6.75 4.47
N VAL A 69 -24.77 5.82 3.63
CA VAL A 69 -23.39 5.80 3.11
C VAL A 69 -23.09 7.13 2.41
N VAL A 70 -23.94 7.58 1.48
CA VAL A 70 -23.75 8.87 0.79
C VAL A 70 -23.64 10.05 1.77
N ALA A 71 -24.39 10.06 2.86
CA ALA A 71 -24.31 11.11 3.87
C ALA A 71 -22.95 11.11 4.59
N VAL A 72 -22.43 9.94 4.97
CA VAL A 72 -21.10 9.82 5.60
C VAL A 72 -19.96 10.10 4.60
N GLU A 73 -20.11 9.69 3.33
CA GLU A 73 -19.15 10.02 2.26
C GLU A 73 -19.01 11.54 2.09
N LYS A 74 -20.09 12.32 2.20
CA LYS A 74 -20.00 13.79 2.20
C LYS A 74 -19.12 14.33 3.34
N ALA A 75 -19.17 13.73 4.53
CA ALA A 75 -18.29 14.09 5.63
C ALA A 75 -16.81 13.76 5.31
N MET A 76 -16.57 12.60 4.68
CA MET A 76 -15.24 12.19 4.22
C MET A 76 -14.69 13.11 3.14
N GLU A 77 -15.52 13.51 2.18
CA GLU A 77 -15.18 14.49 1.15
C GLU A 77 -14.78 15.83 1.78
N MET A 78 -15.52 16.30 2.78
CA MET A 78 -15.19 17.53 3.50
C MET A 78 -13.81 17.45 4.16
N LEU A 79 -13.49 16.34 4.84
CA LEU A 79 -12.17 16.15 5.47
C LEU A 79 -11.05 16.04 4.41
N ASN A 80 -11.30 15.29 3.34
CA ASN A 80 -10.35 15.14 2.24
C ASN A 80 -10.15 16.44 1.44
N SER A 81 -11.12 17.37 1.46
CA SER A 81 -11.03 18.68 0.83
C SER A 81 -10.11 19.65 1.56
N ILE A 82 -9.81 19.39 2.84
CA ILE A 82 -8.87 20.22 3.60
C ILE A 82 -7.51 20.21 2.88
N PRO A 83 -6.94 21.37 2.56
CA PRO A 83 -5.65 21.46 1.86
C PRO A 83 -4.51 20.95 2.74
N ALA A 84 -3.34 20.73 2.14
CA ALA A 84 -2.15 20.37 2.89
C ALA A 84 -1.81 21.49 3.90
N ALA A 85 -1.51 21.13 5.14
CA ALA A 85 -1.24 22.03 6.25
C ALA A 85 -0.20 23.10 5.89
N SER A 86 0.89 22.71 5.23
CA SER A 86 1.96 23.61 4.78
C SER A 86 1.51 24.60 3.70
N SER A 87 0.48 24.27 2.92
CA SER A 87 -0.04 25.14 1.83
C SER A 87 -0.98 26.24 2.31
N ILE A 88 -1.47 26.17 3.55
CA ILE A 88 -2.40 27.14 4.11
C ILE A 88 -1.65 28.41 4.48
N LYS A 89 -1.99 29.50 3.81
CA LYS A 89 -1.38 30.82 4.03
C LYS A 89 -2.00 31.52 5.24
N THR A 90 -1.24 32.42 5.84
CA THR A 90 -1.62 33.18 7.04
C THR A 90 -1.65 34.70 6.81
N ASN A 91 -1.37 35.18 5.59
CA ASN A 91 -1.34 36.60 5.27
C ASN A 91 -2.73 37.23 5.38
N TYR A 92 -2.77 38.45 5.92
CA TYR A 92 -3.97 39.27 6.00
C TYR A 92 -3.74 40.62 5.30
N PRO A 93 -4.70 41.12 4.49
CA PRO A 93 -5.86 40.37 4.00
C PRO A 93 -5.45 39.24 3.03
N PRO A 94 -6.30 38.21 2.85
CA PRO A 94 -6.14 37.22 1.79
C PRO A 94 -6.18 37.90 0.41
N ALA A 95 -5.49 37.33 -0.58
CA ALA A 95 -5.45 37.90 -1.92
C ALA A 95 -6.81 37.77 -2.63
N ASN A 96 -7.47 36.62 -2.45
CA ASN A 96 -8.78 36.29 -3.00
C ASN A 96 -9.59 35.45 -1.99
N ALA A 97 -10.91 35.42 -2.14
CA ALA A 97 -11.80 34.63 -1.28
C ALA A 97 -11.64 33.10 -1.45
N ASP A 98 -11.20 32.65 -2.63
CA ASP A 98 -10.98 31.23 -2.95
C ASP A 98 -9.55 30.76 -2.64
N GLU A 99 -8.69 31.65 -2.13
CA GLU A 99 -7.33 31.28 -1.76
C GLU A 99 -7.32 30.34 -0.55
N ASN A 100 -6.42 29.36 -0.54
CA ASN A 100 -6.14 28.51 0.62
C ASN A 100 -5.46 29.33 1.73
N ASN A 101 -6.26 30.12 2.43
CA ASN A 101 -5.83 31.05 3.45
C ASN A 101 -6.67 30.85 4.72
N LEU A 102 -6.01 30.88 5.87
CA LEU A 102 -6.61 30.76 7.20
C LEU A 102 -7.79 31.74 7.40
N TRP A 103 -7.72 32.93 6.80
CA TRP A 103 -8.74 33.99 6.95
C TRP A 103 -10.01 33.78 6.12
N ASN A 104 -10.02 32.82 5.20
CA ASN A 104 -11.20 32.48 4.39
C ASN A 104 -12.10 31.42 5.05
N TYR A 105 -11.67 30.82 6.17
CA TYR A 105 -12.46 29.86 6.92
C TYR A 105 -13.50 30.56 7.83
N PRO A 106 -14.68 29.96 8.04
CA PRO A 106 -15.73 30.56 8.85
C PRO A 106 -15.35 30.59 10.34
N VAL A 107 -16.01 31.48 11.08
CA VAL A 107 -15.87 31.60 12.55
C VAL A 107 -16.85 30.69 13.31
N ARG A 108 -17.74 30.00 12.60
CA ARG A 108 -18.72 29.08 13.17
C ARG A 108 -18.85 27.84 12.26
N PRO A 109 -18.85 26.61 12.82
CA PRO A 109 -18.83 25.40 12.02
C PRO A 109 -20.24 24.93 11.63
N ASP A 110 -21.27 25.35 12.36
CA ASP A 110 -22.65 24.90 12.24
C ASP A 110 -23.61 25.93 11.63
N ARG A 111 -24.72 25.42 11.08
CA ARG A 111 -25.88 26.16 10.57
C ARG A 111 -27.18 25.48 11.01
N PHE A 112 -28.30 26.14 10.78
CA PHE A 112 -29.62 25.70 11.23
C PHE A 112 -30.59 25.49 10.07
N HIS A 113 -31.38 24.41 10.14
CA HIS A 113 -32.41 24.05 9.18
C HIS A 113 -33.76 23.88 9.89
N ALA A 114 -34.65 24.88 9.73
CA ALA A 114 -35.87 25.00 10.52
C ALA A 114 -36.84 23.82 10.35
N ARG A 115 -36.99 23.27 9.14
CA ARG A 115 -37.88 22.12 8.92
C ARG A 115 -37.34 20.84 9.58
N ALA A 116 -36.02 20.67 9.61
CA ALA A 116 -35.41 19.51 10.23
C ALA A 116 -35.53 19.60 11.77
N TYR A 117 -35.40 20.81 12.33
CA TYR A 117 -35.65 21.07 13.74
C TYR A 117 -37.08 20.73 14.15
N ASN A 118 -38.09 21.22 13.42
CA ASN A 118 -39.49 20.95 13.72
C ASN A 118 -39.85 19.45 13.66
N ASN A 119 -39.12 18.68 12.86
CA ASN A 119 -39.29 17.24 12.73
C ASN A 119 -38.29 16.42 13.57
N ARG A 120 -37.55 17.05 14.48
CA ARG A 120 -36.60 16.42 15.40
C ARG A 120 -35.53 15.56 14.72
N ILE A 121 -35.03 16.02 13.57
CA ILE A 121 -34.08 15.26 12.75
C ILE A 121 -32.64 15.62 13.14
N LEU A 122 -31.84 14.61 13.46
CA LEU A 122 -30.38 14.71 13.62
C LEU A 122 -29.67 14.41 12.32
N ASP A 123 -28.64 15.21 11.97
CA ASP A 123 -27.87 15.01 10.76
C ASP A 123 -26.71 14.01 10.95
N ILE A 124 -26.81 12.85 10.30
CA ILE A 124 -25.80 11.79 10.40
C ILE A 124 -24.41 12.25 9.89
N LYS A 125 -24.37 13.07 8.82
CA LYS A 125 -23.13 13.61 8.26
C LYS A 125 -22.39 14.46 9.30
N SER A 126 -23.12 15.31 10.04
CA SER A 126 -22.52 16.16 11.07
C SER A 126 -21.93 15.36 12.22
N TYR A 127 -22.64 14.32 12.69
CA TYR A 127 -22.10 13.43 13.72
C TYR A 127 -20.84 12.69 13.23
N ALA A 128 -20.87 12.14 12.01
CA ALA A 128 -19.68 11.50 11.42
C ALA A 128 -18.49 12.47 11.34
N LEU A 129 -18.72 13.69 10.85
CA LEU A 129 -17.69 14.72 10.69
C LEU A 129 -17.08 15.13 12.04
N ALA A 130 -17.93 15.36 13.05
CA ALA A 130 -17.49 15.79 14.39
C ALA A 130 -16.60 14.73 15.05
N GLU A 131 -16.99 13.46 14.99
CA GLU A 131 -16.20 12.35 15.52
C GLU A 131 -14.85 12.23 14.79
N LEU A 132 -14.87 12.18 13.46
CA LEU A 132 -13.65 12.05 12.64
C LEU A 132 -12.66 13.21 12.88
N PHE A 133 -13.16 14.45 12.90
CA PHE A 133 -12.34 15.62 13.15
C PHE A 133 -11.82 15.65 14.59
N GLY A 134 -12.60 15.14 15.54
CA GLY A 134 -12.23 14.99 16.94
C GLY A 134 -10.96 14.19 17.19
N PHE A 135 -10.74 13.15 16.40
CA PHE A 135 -9.54 12.31 16.52
C PHE A 135 -8.30 12.89 15.82
N MET A 136 -8.33 14.14 15.34
CA MET A 136 -7.18 14.76 14.69
C MET A 136 -6.13 15.33 15.67
N GLY A 137 -6.40 15.32 16.98
CA GLY A 137 -5.48 15.79 18.02
C GLY A 137 -5.76 17.21 18.54
N LEU A 138 -6.88 17.81 18.10
CA LEU A 138 -7.34 19.12 18.56
C LEU A 138 -8.23 18.99 19.79
N GLY A 139 -8.05 19.92 20.73
CA GLY A 139 -8.83 19.99 21.96
C GLY A 139 -10.11 20.80 21.79
N ASN A 140 -10.97 20.71 22.81
CA ASN A 140 -12.15 21.54 22.90
C ASN A 140 -11.80 22.88 23.58
N ALA A 141 -11.55 23.90 22.76
CA ALA A 141 -11.16 25.23 23.23
C ALA A 141 -12.28 25.95 24.01
N GLU A 142 -13.54 25.63 23.73
CA GLU A 142 -14.69 26.25 24.38
C GLU A 142 -14.77 25.92 25.87
N ASP A 143 -14.35 24.70 26.25
CA ASP A 143 -14.42 24.24 27.63
C ASP A 143 -13.06 24.29 28.35
N ASN A 144 -11.95 24.23 27.61
CA ASN A 144 -10.62 23.99 28.19
C ASN A 144 -9.56 25.00 27.75
N ALA A 145 -9.93 26.11 27.12
CA ALA A 145 -9.00 27.21 26.87
C ALA A 145 -8.32 27.70 28.16
N PHE A 146 -9.00 27.61 29.30
CA PHE A 146 -8.43 27.86 30.62
C PHE A 146 -8.43 26.56 31.44
N GLN A 147 -7.35 26.28 32.15
CA GLN A 147 -7.25 25.14 33.05
C GLN A 147 -6.84 25.58 34.45
N LEU A 148 -7.41 24.95 35.48
CA LEU A 148 -6.99 25.15 36.87
C LEU A 148 -5.87 24.15 37.19
N GLU A 149 -4.65 24.64 37.31
CA GLU A 149 -3.46 23.83 37.57
C GLU A 149 -2.71 24.36 38.78
N PHE A 150 -2.38 23.49 39.74
CA PHE A 150 -1.64 23.84 40.95
C PHE A 150 -2.19 25.09 41.69
N GLY A 151 -3.51 25.25 41.69
CA GLY A 151 -4.19 26.38 42.34
C GLY A 151 -4.17 27.70 41.55
N SER A 152 -3.68 27.69 40.31
CA SER A 152 -3.65 28.86 39.41
C SER A 152 -4.42 28.58 38.12
N VAL A 153 -5.06 29.60 37.56
CA VAL A 153 -5.71 29.48 36.25
C VAL A 153 -4.69 29.76 35.15
N VAL A 154 -4.46 28.76 34.31
CA VAL A 154 -3.51 28.77 33.19
C VAL A 154 -4.29 28.89 31.88
N LEU A 155 -3.77 29.67 30.94
CA LEU A 155 -4.30 29.78 29.58
C LEU A 155 -3.61 28.74 28.69
N ARG A 156 -4.40 27.84 28.11
CA ARG A 156 -3.96 26.71 27.29
C ARG A 156 -4.39 26.83 25.82
N ASN A 157 -4.66 28.06 25.39
CA ASN A 157 -5.18 28.42 24.07
C ASN A 157 -4.14 29.23 23.29
N TRP A 158 -3.86 28.84 22.05
CA TRP A 158 -2.72 29.31 21.26
C TRP A 158 -3.13 29.94 19.94
N ASP A 159 -2.58 31.12 19.62
CA ASP A 159 -2.86 31.78 18.34
C ASP A 159 -2.33 30.97 17.14
N PRO A 160 -3.13 30.70 16.10
CA PRO A 160 -2.75 29.83 14.99
C PRO A 160 -1.65 30.38 14.08
N ILE A 161 -1.29 31.66 14.23
CA ILE A 161 -0.26 32.30 13.42
C ILE A 161 1.04 32.44 14.22
N SER A 162 0.97 33.08 15.39
CA SER A 162 2.13 33.38 16.23
C SER A 162 2.49 32.28 17.23
N TYR A 163 1.56 31.36 17.52
CA TYR A 163 1.67 30.37 18.59
C TYR A 163 1.86 30.97 20.00
N GLY A 164 1.55 32.25 20.17
CA GLY A 164 1.48 32.89 21.49
C GLY A 164 0.17 32.56 22.22
N PRO A 165 0.13 32.60 23.56
CA PRO A 165 -1.11 32.43 24.30
C PRO A 165 -2.16 33.48 23.91
N SER A 166 -3.40 33.08 23.69
CA SER A 166 -4.48 33.97 23.21
C SER A 166 -5.80 33.71 23.94
N LYS A 167 -6.46 34.81 24.35
CA LYS A 167 -7.79 34.79 24.98
C LYS A 167 -8.93 34.90 23.96
N TYR A 168 -8.67 34.63 22.70
CA TYR A 168 -9.68 34.72 21.67
C TYR A 168 -9.99 33.34 21.10
N LEU A 169 -11.27 33.08 20.85
CA LEU A 169 -11.74 31.87 20.21
C LEU A 169 -12.71 32.27 19.09
N ASN A 170 -12.38 31.90 17.87
CA ASN A 170 -13.04 32.27 16.63
C ASN A 170 -13.29 33.79 16.48
N GLY A 171 -12.39 34.64 16.98
CA GLY A 171 -12.57 36.10 16.97
C GLY A 171 -13.35 36.67 18.15
N ASN A 172 -13.86 35.83 19.05
CA ASN A 172 -14.57 36.27 20.25
C ASN A 172 -13.64 36.26 21.48
N LEU A 173 -13.76 37.28 22.33
CA LEU A 173 -12.98 37.38 23.57
C LEU A 173 -13.62 36.51 24.64
N ILE A 174 -12.82 35.60 25.22
CA ILE A 174 -13.25 34.72 26.30
C ILE A 174 -12.62 35.13 27.65
N SER A 175 -13.37 34.89 28.72
CA SER A 175 -12.92 34.98 30.11
C SER A 175 -13.17 33.64 30.80
N TRP A 176 -12.79 33.51 32.07
CA TRP A 176 -12.96 32.29 32.85
C TRP A 176 -13.65 32.54 34.19
N ALA A 177 -14.36 31.53 34.66
CA ALA A 177 -14.87 31.44 36.02
C ALA A 177 -14.47 30.09 36.64
N VAL A 178 -14.05 30.09 37.90
CA VAL A 178 -13.80 28.85 38.66
C VAL A 178 -15.06 28.51 39.44
N LEU A 179 -15.70 27.41 39.09
CA LEU A 179 -16.87 26.89 39.78
C LEU A 179 -16.45 25.68 40.62
N GLY A 180 -16.64 25.75 41.95
CA GLY A 180 -16.51 24.60 42.85
C GLY A 180 -15.15 23.87 42.84
N PHE A 181 -14.03 24.57 42.63
CA PHE A 181 -12.66 24.01 42.62
C PHE A 181 -12.40 22.86 41.62
N THR A 182 -13.24 22.68 40.59
CA THR A 182 -13.07 21.58 39.63
C THR A 182 -12.17 21.98 38.46
N ASN A 183 -12.57 22.98 37.68
CA ASN A 183 -11.76 23.53 36.59
C ASN A 183 -12.14 25.00 36.31
N ALA A 184 -11.29 25.74 35.60
CA ALA A 184 -11.63 27.04 35.05
C ALA A 184 -12.55 26.84 33.83
N GLN A 185 -13.74 27.41 33.86
CA GLN A 185 -14.72 27.31 32.77
C GLN A 185 -14.67 28.57 31.91
N PRO A 186 -14.32 28.48 30.61
CA PRO A 186 -14.36 29.60 29.71
C PRO A 186 -15.81 30.05 29.46
N PHE A 187 -15.99 31.35 29.27
CA PHE A 187 -17.26 31.92 28.79
C PHE A 187 -17.00 33.11 27.88
N SER A 188 -17.90 33.33 26.92
CA SER A 188 -17.85 34.48 26.03
C SER A 188 -18.13 35.78 26.79
N ILE A 189 -17.32 36.81 26.54
CA ILE A 189 -17.68 38.16 26.97
C ILE A 189 -18.82 38.71 26.08
N ASP A 190 -18.78 38.40 24.78
CA ASP A 190 -19.86 38.72 23.84
C ASP A 190 -20.69 37.46 23.53
N VAL A 191 -21.89 37.41 24.11
CA VAL A 191 -22.83 36.29 23.95
C VAL A 191 -23.44 36.19 22.56
N THR A 192 -23.28 37.21 21.71
CA THR A 192 -23.84 37.20 20.34
C THR A 192 -22.96 36.43 19.36
N LYS A 193 -21.70 36.20 19.72
CA LYS A 193 -20.73 35.47 18.88
C LYS A 193 -20.60 34.03 19.36
N SER A 194 -20.62 33.10 18.41
CA SER A 194 -20.42 31.68 18.70
C SER A 194 -18.97 31.41 19.10
N LEU A 195 -18.77 30.53 20.08
CA LEU A 195 -17.46 29.95 20.39
C LEU A 195 -17.24 28.60 19.73
N MET A 196 -18.27 28.05 19.07
CA MET A 196 -18.27 26.68 18.58
C MET A 196 -17.09 26.39 17.66
N THR A 197 -16.33 25.35 17.95
CA THR A 197 -15.33 24.76 17.05
C THR A 197 -15.78 23.37 16.61
N LEU A 198 -15.34 22.94 15.43
CA LEU A 198 -15.63 21.59 14.94
C LEU A 198 -15.03 20.54 15.88
N ALA A 199 -13.79 20.74 16.35
CA ALA A 199 -13.15 19.83 17.30
C ALA A 199 -13.90 19.67 18.62
N GLY A 200 -14.60 20.72 19.08
CA GLY A 200 -15.40 20.71 20.29
C GLY A 200 -16.82 20.14 20.11
N THR A 201 -17.32 20.00 18.89
CA THR A 201 -18.74 19.64 18.66
C THR A 201 -19.15 18.25 19.13
N SER A 202 -18.22 17.31 19.29
CA SER A 202 -18.55 15.93 19.72
C SER A 202 -18.38 15.69 21.23
N ASP A 203 -17.63 16.52 21.98
CA ASP A 203 -17.42 16.32 23.42
C ASP A 203 -18.35 17.23 24.22
N ASN A 204 -19.36 16.64 24.85
CA ASN A 204 -20.54 17.37 25.27
C ASN A 204 -20.59 17.62 26.80
N ARG A 205 -20.70 18.89 27.20
CA ARG A 205 -21.36 19.37 28.44
C ARG A 205 -22.70 20.08 28.15
N VAL A 206 -22.88 20.63 26.95
CA VAL A 206 -24.12 21.16 26.36
C VAL A 206 -24.22 20.66 24.91
N PRO A 207 -25.35 20.09 24.45
CA PRO A 207 -25.40 19.46 23.14
C PRO A 207 -25.18 20.48 22.02
N ARG A 208 -24.05 20.32 21.34
CA ARG A 208 -23.59 21.20 20.23
C ARG A 208 -24.17 20.73 18.90
N LEU A 209 -24.39 19.42 18.77
CA LEU A 209 -25.17 18.79 17.73
C LEU A 209 -26.57 18.50 18.28
N ASP A 210 -27.57 19.17 17.72
CA ASP A 210 -29.00 19.06 18.07
C ASP A 210 -29.82 18.90 16.79
N GLU A 211 -31.12 18.69 16.95
CA GLU A 211 -32.06 18.59 15.85
C GLU A 211 -32.03 19.83 14.97
N GLY A 212 -32.02 19.63 13.65
CA GLY A 212 -31.97 20.72 12.67
C GLY A 212 -30.65 21.49 12.60
N LYS A 213 -29.66 21.25 13.47
CA LYS A 213 -28.30 21.78 13.31
C LYS A 213 -27.49 20.90 12.36
N TYR A 214 -26.62 21.49 11.56
CA TYR A 214 -25.70 20.75 10.70
C TYR A 214 -24.37 21.48 10.54
N LEU A 215 -23.28 20.72 10.41
CA LEU A 215 -21.91 21.20 10.22
C LEU A 215 -21.62 21.43 8.73
N VAL A 216 -20.90 22.51 8.44
CA VAL A 216 -20.63 22.99 7.07
C VAL A 216 -19.14 23.09 6.78
N ALA A 217 -18.32 23.44 7.76
CA ALA A 217 -16.87 23.53 7.61
C ALA A 217 -16.17 23.58 8.97
N PRO A 218 -14.88 23.20 9.05
CA PRO A 218 -14.04 23.54 10.21
C PRO A 218 -13.91 25.05 10.36
N THR A 219 -13.76 25.53 11.59
CA THR A 219 -13.53 26.96 11.81
C THR A 219 -12.11 27.37 11.47
N ARG A 220 -11.90 28.68 11.40
CA ARG A 220 -10.56 29.27 11.31
C ARG A 220 -9.61 28.72 12.38
N ASP A 221 -10.08 28.54 13.60
CA ASP A 221 -9.25 28.11 14.72
C ASP A 221 -8.93 26.61 14.63
N ASP A 222 -9.91 25.80 14.22
CA ASP A 222 -9.71 24.38 13.92
C ASP A 222 -8.61 24.18 12.85
N ILE A 223 -8.69 24.93 11.76
CA ILE A 223 -7.69 24.86 10.68
C ILE A 223 -6.33 25.40 11.11
N GLY A 224 -6.32 26.40 11.97
CA GLY A 224 -5.11 26.90 12.60
C GLY A 224 -4.38 25.85 13.42
N GLY A 225 -5.12 25.09 14.24
CA GLY A 225 -4.59 23.96 14.99
C GLY A 225 -4.16 22.81 14.08
N TYR A 226 -4.96 22.45 13.06
CA TYR A 226 -4.60 21.45 12.05
C TYR A 226 -3.27 21.81 11.37
N ARG A 227 -3.09 23.08 11.00
CA ARG A 227 -1.85 23.57 10.40
C ARG A 227 -0.67 23.42 11.34
N TYR A 228 -0.83 23.73 12.63
CA TYR A 228 0.24 23.55 13.62
C TYR A 228 0.63 22.06 13.76
N LEU A 229 -0.36 21.17 13.93
CA LEU A 229 -0.14 19.74 14.14
C LEU A 229 0.54 19.06 12.96
N TYR A 230 0.04 19.31 11.74
CA TYR A 230 0.37 18.50 10.56
C TYR A 230 1.37 19.13 9.60
N ARG A 231 1.80 20.39 9.80
CA ARG A 231 2.85 21.00 8.96
C ARG A 231 4.13 20.16 8.94
N LYS A 232 4.80 20.09 7.78
CA LYS A 232 6.04 19.34 7.60
C LYS A 232 7.17 19.74 8.56
N ASP A 233 7.19 21.00 8.99
CA ASP A 233 8.22 21.53 9.88
C ASP A 233 7.93 21.27 11.37
N ASN A 234 6.82 20.61 11.71
CA ASN A 234 6.57 20.16 13.08
C ASN A 234 7.17 18.77 13.30
N PHE A 235 8.35 18.71 13.91
CA PHE A 235 9.11 17.49 14.14
C PHE A 235 8.92 16.96 15.56
N ASN A 236 8.44 15.73 15.69
CA ASN A 236 8.27 15.03 16.96
C ASN A 236 8.88 13.63 16.90
N VAL A 237 9.39 13.13 18.03
CA VAL A 237 9.84 11.74 18.14
C VAL A 237 8.63 10.84 18.22
N GLU A 238 8.46 10.01 17.19
CA GLU A 238 7.26 9.21 16.99
C GLU A 238 7.60 7.76 16.62
N ASN A 239 6.82 6.83 17.16
CA ASN A 239 6.81 5.45 16.69
C ASN A 239 6.02 5.35 15.39
N LEU A 240 6.48 4.52 14.45
CA LEU A 240 5.69 4.24 13.25
C LEU A 240 4.36 3.57 13.62
N PRO A 241 3.25 3.93 12.93
CA PRO A 241 1.96 3.33 13.19
C PRO A 241 1.99 1.81 12.93
N PRO A 242 1.00 1.05 13.43
CA PRO A 242 0.94 -0.39 13.26
C PRO A 242 0.96 -0.75 11.77
N SER A 243 1.62 -1.86 11.44
CA SER A 243 1.79 -2.33 10.05
C SER A 243 2.45 -1.32 9.11
N THR A 244 3.16 -0.31 9.64
CA THR A 244 3.89 0.70 8.88
C THR A 244 5.38 0.54 9.07
N TYR A 245 6.14 0.65 7.98
CA TYR A 245 7.56 0.41 7.94
C TYR A 245 8.28 1.49 7.13
N GLN A 246 9.47 1.89 7.56
CA GLN A 246 10.38 2.65 6.72
C GLN A 246 11.08 1.70 5.76
N MET A 247 11.11 2.06 4.47
CA MET A 247 11.89 1.35 3.47
C MET A 247 13.30 1.92 3.43
N VAL A 248 14.28 1.09 3.75
CA VAL A 248 15.70 1.49 3.77
C VAL A 248 16.49 0.60 2.83
N THR A 249 17.32 1.22 1.99
CA THR A 249 18.29 0.56 1.11
C THR A 249 19.70 0.75 1.63
N ASN A 250 20.63 -0.12 1.19
CA ASN A 250 22.08 0.05 1.43
C ASN A 250 22.45 0.12 2.93
N GLN A 251 21.88 -0.78 3.73
CA GLN A 251 22.24 -0.85 5.14
C GLN A 251 23.68 -1.34 5.30
N PRO A 252 24.48 -0.75 6.21
CA PRO A 252 25.91 -1.09 6.36
C PRO A 252 26.16 -2.56 6.74
N ASN A 253 25.16 -3.25 7.28
CA ASN A 253 25.24 -4.64 7.71
C ASN A 253 24.73 -5.65 6.66
N LEU A 254 24.34 -5.19 5.47
CA LEU A 254 23.87 -6.04 4.38
C LEU A 254 24.84 -6.00 3.20
N THR A 255 25.28 -7.17 2.75
CA THR A 255 26.06 -7.29 1.51
C THR A 255 25.12 -7.11 0.33
N ASN A 256 25.48 -6.24 -0.62
CA ASN A 256 24.75 -6.07 -1.88
C ASN A 256 25.06 -7.27 -2.79
N PRO A 257 24.11 -8.18 -3.06
CA PRO A 257 24.39 -9.32 -3.93
C PRO A 257 24.49 -8.90 -5.39
N ALA A 258 25.38 -9.55 -6.14
CA ALA A 258 25.29 -9.58 -7.59
C ALA A 258 24.18 -10.56 -7.99
N ILE A 259 23.22 -10.11 -8.79
CA ILE A 259 22.13 -10.93 -9.32
C ILE A 259 22.39 -11.16 -10.81
N PHE A 260 22.34 -12.42 -11.23
CA PHE A 260 22.57 -12.82 -12.62
C PHE A 260 21.24 -13.03 -13.35
N SER A 261 21.17 -12.61 -14.61
CA SER A 261 20.05 -13.00 -15.47
C SER A 261 20.26 -14.40 -16.07
N ILE A 262 19.14 -15.07 -16.30
CA ILE A 262 19.00 -16.39 -16.91
C ILE A 262 18.29 -16.18 -18.25
N ASP A 263 18.49 -17.08 -19.22
CA ASP A 263 17.77 -17.01 -20.49
C ASP A 263 16.27 -17.30 -20.32
N LEU A 264 15.45 -16.37 -20.82
CA LEU A 264 13.99 -16.47 -20.79
C LEU A 264 13.47 -17.60 -21.68
N ARG A 265 14.12 -17.89 -22.81
CA ARG A 265 13.66 -18.89 -23.78
C ARG A 265 13.67 -20.28 -23.15
N TRP A 266 14.82 -20.66 -22.58
CA TRP A 266 14.99 -21.93 -21.88
C TRP A 266 14.14 -22.04 -20.63
N PHE A 267 14.07 -20.96 -19.82
CA PHE A 267 13.20 -20.93 -18.66
C PHE A 267 11.74 -21.21 -19.04
N SER A 268 11.26 -20.60 -20.13
CA SER A 268 9.89 -20.78 -20.61
C SER A 268 9.62 -22.21 -21.10
N LYS A 269 10.57 -22.80 -21.84
CA LYS A 269 10.46 -24.18 -22.37
C LYS A 269 10.37 -25.20 -21.24
N GLU A 270 11.28 -25.12 -20.27
CA GLU A 270 11.33 -26.04 -19.12
C GLU A 270 10.16 -25.83 -18.15
N SER A 271 9.65 -24.60 -18.03
CA SER A 271 8.46 -24.33 -17.23
C SER A 271 7.22 -25.04 -17.78
N LYS A 272 7.05 -25.21 -19.10
CA LYS A 272 5.84 -25.87 -19.62
C LYS A 272 5.81 -27.37 -19.38
N THR A 273 6.96 -28.02 -19.25
CA THR A 273 7.10 -29.49 -19.30
C THR A 273 7.33 -30.12 -17.93
N ASN A 274 7.92 -29.39 -16.98
CA ASN A 274 8.33 -29.94 -15.69
C ASN A 274 7.32 -29.72 -14.56
N THR A 275 7.24 -30.70 -13.66
CA THR A 275 6.53 -30.54 -12.38
C THR A 275 7.21 -29.47 -11.50
N PRO A 276 6.51 -28.87 -10.52
CA PRO A 276 7.06 -27.76 -9.73
C PRO A 276 8.37 -28.12 -9.03
N ALA A 277 8.45 -29.32 -8.46
CA ALA A 277 9.65 -29.81 -7.78
C ALA A 277 10.82 -30.06 -8.75
N ALA A 278 10.54 -30.62 -9.94
CA ALA A 278 11.56 -30.85 -10.96
C ALA A 278 12.08 -29.53 -11.53
N PHE A 279 11.20 -28.55 -11.78
CA PHE A 279 11.58 -27.24 -12.30
C PHE A 279 12.42 -26.44 -11.29
N GLN A 280 12.05 -26.45 -10.00
CA GLN A 280 12.86 -25.85 -8.95
C GLN A 280 14.25 -26.50 -8.86
N GLN A 281 14.34 -27.83 -8.94
CA GLN A 281 15.62 -28.55 -8.93
C GLN A 281 16.47 -28.24 -10.16
N PHE A 282 15.86 -28.16 -11.35
CA PHE A 282 16.54 -27.81 -12.59
C PHE A 282 17.24 -26.45 -12.48
N LEU A 283 16.53 -25.44 -11.94
CA LEU A 283 17.09 -24.10 -11.73
C LEU A 283 18.17 -24.07 -10.64
N LEU A 284 17.94 -24.77 -9.51
CA LEU A 284 18.88 -24.82 -8.39
C LEU A 284 20.20 -25.51 -8.75
N THR A 285 20.14 -26.54 -9.59
CA THR A 285 21.32 -27.32 -10.00
C THR A 285 22.01 -26.75 -11.23
N ASN A 286 21.49 -25.66 -11.80
CA ASN A 286 21.98 -25.01 -13.01
C ASN A 286 22.30 -26.01 -14.15
N GLN A 287 21.47 -27.04 -14.30
CA GLN A 287 21.71 -28.14 -15.25
C GLN A 287 21.76 -27.70 -16.71
N TRP A 288 21.27 -26.49 -17.01
CA TRP A 288 21.30 -25.88 -18.34
C TRP A 288 22.73 -25.61 -18.88
N TRP A 289 23.74 -25.46 -18.01
CA TRP A 289 25.13 -25.16 -18.40
C TRP A 289 26.04 -26.41 -18.49
N GLY A 290 25.47 -27.60 -18.30
CA GLY A 290 26.22 -28.85 -18.26
C GLY A 290 27.04 -29.03 -16.97
N PRO A 291 27.62 -30.23 -16.73
CA PRO A 291 28.14 -30.62 -15.42
C PRO A 291 29.40 -29.90 -14.92
N ALA A 292 29.99 -28.99 -15.71
CA ALA A 292 31.42 -28.73 -15.59
C ALA A 292 31.85 -27.34 -15.07
N TYR A 293 31.17 -26.21 -15.33
CA TYR A 293 31.85 -24.91 -15.13
C TYR A 293 31.02 -23.66 -14.75
N THR A 294 30.01 -23.70 -13.89
CA THR A 294 29.51 -22.44 -13.29
C THR A 294 29.09 -22.59 -11.82
N ASN A 295 29.91 -22.06 -10.91
CA ASN A 295 29.55 -21.79 -9.50
C ASN A 295 28.56 -20.60 -9.39
N ILE A 296 27.58 -20.50 -10.28
CA ILE A 296 26.55 -19.46 -10.21
C ILE A 296 25.44 -19.99 -9.30
N THR A 297 25.43 -19.52 -8.06
CA THR A 297 24.37 -19.84 -7.10
C THR A 297 23.09 -19.08 -7.50
N VAL A 298 22.20 -19.76 -8.23
CA VAL A 298 20.87 -19.23 -8.56
C VAL A 298 19.97 -19.29 -7.32
N PRO A 299 19.25 -18.21 -6.96
CA PRO A 299 18.33 -18.26 -5.83
C PRO A 299 17.16 -19.22 -6.05
N PRO A 300 16.58 -19.79 -4.98
CA PRO A 300 15.43 -20.69 -5.11
C PRO A 300 14.21 -19.96 -5.71
N LEU A 301 13.57 -20.62 -6.68
CA LEU A 301 12.35 -20.14 -7.31
C LEU A 301 11.15 -20.30 -6.36
N THR A 302 10.43 -19.20 -6.11
CA THR A 302 9.22 -19.20 -5.29
C THR A 302 7.97 -19.20 -6.18
N ILE A 303 7.23 -20.30 -6.14
CA ILE A 303 6.01 -20.51 -6.94
C ILE A 303 4.79 -20.25 -6.05
N LEU A 304 3.92 -19.33 -6.46
CA LEU A 304 2.67 -18.98 -5.75
C LEU A 304 1.52 -19.89 -6.13
N LYS A 305 1.39 -20.18 -7.43
CA LYS A 305 0.30 -20.99 -7.97
C LYS A 305 0.77 -21.78 -9.18
N THR A 306 0.22 -22.98 -9.32
CA THR A 306 0.44 -23.86 -10.47
C THR A 306 -0.92 -24.23 -11.06
N ASN A 307 -1.13 -23.88 -12.32
CA ASN A 307 -2.25 -24.34 -13.12
C ASN A 307 -1.75 -25.50 -13.98
N ILE A 308 -2.54 -26.57 -14.08
CA ILE A 308 -2.20 -27.76 -14.87
C ILE A 308 -3.25 -27.92 -15.95
N ASN A 309 -2.84 -27.80 -17.21
CA ASN A 309 -3.68 -28.03 -18.36
C ASN A 309 -3.28 -29.36 -19.01
N TRP A 310 -4.25 -30.20 -19.34
CA TRP A 310 -4.00 -31.47 -20.01
C TRP A 310 -4.30 -31.34 -21.49
N SER A 311 -3.34 -31.74 -22.34
CA SER A 311 -3.53 -31.78 -23.78
C SER A 311 -3.12 -33.13 -24.35
N LEU A 312 -3.72 -33.49 -25.47
CA LEU A 312 -3.42 -34.75 -26.16
C LEU A 312 -2.24 -34.50 -27.12
N GLY A 313 -1.04 -34.79 -26.64
CA GLY A 313 0.20 -34.63 -27.38
C GLY A 313 0.55 -35.86 -28.21
N TRP A 314 1.44 -35.67 -29.18
CA TRP A 314 2.04 -36.77 -29.93
C TRP A 314 3.45 -37.03 -29.39
N THR A 315 3.71 -38.25 -28.95
CA THR A 315 5.08 -38.71 -28.67
C THR A 315 5.54 -39.54 -29.85
N THR A 316 6.68 -39.16 -30.43
CA THR A 316 7.36 -39.89 -31.51
C THR A 316 8.61 -40.54 -30.96
N ASN A 317 8.67 -41.88 -31.03
CA ASN A 317 9.95 -42.57 -30.91
C ASN A 317 10.52 -42.73 -32.32
N VAL A 318 11.67 -42.12 -32.56
CA VAL A 318 12.46 -42.31 -33.79
C VAL A 318 13.51 -43.36 -33.49
N THR A 319 13.42 -44.50 -34.16
CA THR A 319 14.44 -45.55 -34.07
C THR A 319 15.17 -45.62 -35.41
N PRO A 320 16.40 -45.10 -35.50
CA PRO A 320 17.23 -45.27 -36.68
C PRO A 320 17.71 -46.71 -36.80
N TYR A 321 17.66 -47.29 -38.00
CA TYR A 321 18.32 -48.56 -38.31
C TYR A 321 18.91 -48.53 -39.72
N LEU A 322 19.95 -49.33 -39.92
CA LEU A 322 20.62 -49.46 -41.20
C LEU A 322 20.07 -50.66 -41.96
N THR A 323 19.72 -50.46 -43.24
CA THR A 323 19.24 -51.55 -44.09
C THR A 323 19.71 -51.38 -45.55
N ASN A 324 19.73 -52.48 -46.29
CA ASN A 324 20.04 -52.49 -47.72
C ASN A 324 18.75 -52.83 -48.46
N TYR A 325 18.38 -52.00 -49.44
CA TYR A 325 17.20 -52.26 -50.26
C TYR A 325 17.42 -53.48 -51.17
N PRO A 326 16.35 -54.18 -51.60
CA PRO A 326 16.46 -55.20 -52.62
C PRO A 326 17.12 -54.62 -53.88
N TRP A 327 18.10 -55.34 -54.45
CA TRP A 327 18.87 -54.94 -55.64
C TRP A 327 19.91 -53.82 -55.44
N THR A 328 20.22 -53.44 -54.19
CA THR A 328 21.36 -52.58 -53.89
C THR A 328 22.67 -53.22 -54.43
N PRO A 329 23.44 -52.52 -55.29
CA PRO A 329 24.69 -53.05 -55.84
C PRO A 329 25.70 -53.47 -54.77
N ILE A 330 26.48 -54.52 -55.05
CA ILE A 330 27.59 -54.96 -54.20
C ILE A 330 28.57 -53.80 -53.99
N GLY A 331 28.88 -53.50 -52.72
CA GLY A 331 29.78 -52.42 -52.32
C GLY A 331 29.10 -51.16 -51.79
N GLN A 332 27.78 -50.99 -51.95
CA GLN A 332 27.07 -49.82 -51.41
C GLN A 332 26.91 -49.88 -49.88
N PRO A 333 27.07 -48.73 -49.17
CA PRO A 333 26.83 -48.64 -47.74
C PRO A 333 25.35 -48.85 -47.41
N ALA A 334 25.09 -49.35 -46.20
CA ALA A 334 23.73 -49.52 -45.70
C ALA A 334 23.03 -48.15 -45.60
N THR A 335 21.77 -48.08 -46.03
CA THR A 335 20.96 -46.86 -45.99
C THR A 335 20.37 -46.67 -44.59
N LEU A 336 20.48 -45.47 -44.05
CA LEU A 336 19.80 -45.08 -42.81
C LEU A 336 18.30 -44.96 -43.06
N VAL A 337 17.51 -45.70 -42.29
CA VAL A 337 16.05 -45.61 -42.29
C VAL A 337 15.58 -45.30 -40.88
N ASN A 338 14.75 -44.26 -40.75
CA ASN A 338 14.15 -43.85 -39.49
C ASN A 338 12.76 -44.48 -39.38
N LEU A 339 12.61 -45.47 -38.48
CA LEU A 339 11.29 -45.95 -38.07
C LEU A 339 10.71 -44.95 -37.08
N THR A 340 9.65 -44.26 -37.48
CA THR A 340 8.91 -43.36 -36.59
C THR A 340 7.63 -44.03 -36.15
N ASN A 341 7.47 -44.21 -34.84
CA ASN A 341 6.23 -44.70 -34.27
C ASN A 341 5.60 -43.59 -33.44
N LYS A 342 4.37 -43.22 -33.81
CA LYS A 342 3.69 -42.03 -33.31
C LYS A 342 2.50 -42.46 -32.45
N TYR A 343 2.59 -42.22 -31.15
CA TYR A 343 1.53 -42.55 -30.20
C TYR A 343 0.96 -41.29 -29.57
N ARG A 344 -0.35 -41.27 -29.30
CA ARG A 344 -0.97 -40.18 -28.54
C ARG A 344 -0.87 -40.47 -27.05
N THR A 345 -0.40 -39.50 -26.29
CA THR A 345 -0.32 -39.58 -24.84
C THR A 345 -0.90 -38.30 -24.25
N PHE A 346 -1.50 -38.40 -23.06
CA PHE A 346 -1.88 -37.22 -22.31
C PHE A 346 -0.63 -36.58 -21.75
N GLN A 347 -0.37 -35.34 -22.15
CA GLN A 347 0.77 -34.57 -21.70
C GLN A 347 0.26 -33.40 -20.84
N PRO A 348 0.71 -33.29 -19.58
CA PRO A 348 0.42 -32.11 -18.77
C PRO A 348 1.26 -30.93 -19.28
N SER A 349 0.64 -29.77 -19.33
CA SER A 349 1.28 -28.47 -19.52
C SER A 349 1.07 -27.65 -18.26
N TYR A 350 2.16 -27.10 -17.75
CA TYR A 350 2.15 -26.32 -16.52
C TYR A 350 2.18 -24.83 -16.84
N ASP A 351 1.39 -24.08 -16.08
CA ASP A 351 1.37 -22.62 -16.08
C ASP A 351 1.59 -22.13 -14.65
N TYR A 352 2.59 -21.28 -14.46
CA TYR A 352 3.15 -20.94 -13.16
C TYR A 352 2.99 -19.45 -12.87
N ILE A 353 2.57 -19.13 -11.65
CA ILE A 353 2.62 -17.78 -11.12
C ILE A 353 3.73 -17.72 -10.08
N TYR A 354 4.70 -16.83 -10.28
CA TYR A 354 5.90 -16.71 -9.46
C TYR A 354 5.84 -15.52 -8.49
N ALA A 355 6.57 -15.59 -7.37
CA ALA A 355 6.68 -14.49 -6.40
C ALA A 355 7.92 -13.62 -6.58
N ASN A 356 9.02 -14.19 -7.08
CA ASN A 356 10.36 -13.58 -7.04
C ASN A 356 11.04 -13.54 -8.43
N VAL A 357 10.25 -13.41 -9.49
CA VAL A 357 10.72 -13.48 -10.89
C VAL A 357 10.43 -12.16 -11.60
N ILE A 358 11.42 -11.64 -12.32
CA ILE A 358 11.30 -10.48 -13.20
C ILE A 358 11.71 -10.91 -14.60
N THR A 359 10.88 -10.61 -15.60
CA THR A 359 11.15 -10.93 -17.01
C THR A 359 11.44 -9.65 -17.79
N ASN A 360 12.49 -9.67 -18.61
CA ASN A 360 12.79 -8.63 -19.59
C ASN A 360 12.79 -9.26 -21.00
N ILE A 361 11.73 -9.00 -21.75
CA ILE A 361 11.53 -9.55 -23.10
C ILE A 361 12.21 -8.64 -24.10
N HIS A 362 13.22 -9.17 -24.80
CA HIS A 362 13.93 -8.44 -25.85
C HIS A 362 13.31 -8.68 -27.22
N VAL A 363 12.85 -9.92 -27.48
CA VAL A 363 12.16 -10.31 -28.71
C VAL A 363 10.86 -11.03 -28.33
N PRO A 364 9.69 -10.51 -28.72
CA PRO A 364 8.42 -11.16 -28.45
C PRO A 364 8.31 -12.49 -29.20
N ALA A 365 7.46 -13.40 -28.73
CA ALA A 365 7.30 -14.73 -29.33
C ALA A 365 6.91 -14.69 -30.83
N GLU A 366 6.20 -13.63 -31.26
CA GLU A 366 5.79 -13.46 -32.67
C GLU A 366 6.95 -13.20 -33.63
N GLU A 367 8.06 -12.65 -33.11
CA GLU A 367 9.27 -12.29 -33.87
C GLU A 367 10.47 -13.18 -33.48
N SER A 368 10.24 -14.22 -32.68
CA SER A 368 11.29 -15.10 -32.19
C SER A 368 11.71 -16.07 -33.28
N GLU A 369 12.97 -15.97 -33.70
CA GLU A 369 13.58 -16.83 -34.72
C GLU A 369 14.83 -17.53 -34.16
N ILE A 370 15.00 -18.80 -34.52
CA ILE A 370 16.14 -19.62 -34.12
C ILE A 370 16.84 -20.18 -35.36
N LEU A 371 18.17 -20.24 -35.31
CA LEU A 371 18.94 -20.89 -36.35
C LEU A 371 19.06 -22.38 -36.02
N TYR A 372 18.27 -23.19 -36.70
CA TYR A 372 18.34 -24.63 -36.63
C TYR A 372 19.42 -25.15 -37.59
N ARG A 373 20.32 -25.98 -37.07
CA ARG A 373 21.39 -26.61 -37.82
C ARG A 373 21.23 -28.11 -37.70
N SER A 374 21.22 -28.80 -38.83
CA SER A 374 21.35 -30.25 -38.83
C SER A 374 22.51 -30.65 -39.72
N TRP A 375 23.27 -31.64 -39.28
CA TRP A 375 24.25 -32.29 -40.14
C TRP A 375 24.01 -33.78 -40.18
N GLU A 376 23.93 -34.28 -41.41
CA GLU A 376 23.73 -35.68 -41.70
C GLU A 376 25.05 -36.23 -42.27
N VAL A 377 25.58 -37.26 -41.61
CA VAL A 377 26.72 -38.01 -42.14
C VAL A 377 26.16 -39.07 -43.07
N VAL A 378 26.10 -38.77 -44.37
CA VAL A 378 25.63 -39.73 -45.38
C VAL A 378 26.83 -40.52 -45.89
N PRO A 379 26.83 -41.86 -45.78
CA PRO A 379 27.84 -42.68 -46.42
C PRO A 379 27.61 -42.69 -47.94
N ALA A 380 28.54 -42.15 -48.70
CA ALA A 380 28.45 -41.99 -50.15
C ALA A 380 29.57 -42.76 -50.83
N ALA A 381 29.33 -43.99 -51.31
CA ALA A 381 30.32 -44.75 -52.07
C ALA A 381 30.02 -44.73 -53.58
N PRO A 382 31.03 -44.56 -54.46
CA PRO A 382 30.88 -44.74 -55.91
C PRO A 382 30.35 -46.14 -56.25
N LEU A 383 29.61 -46.26 -57.38
CA LEU A 383 29.14 -47.55 -57.88
C LEU A 383 30.32 -48.54 -58.04
N TRP A 384 30.15 -49.76 -57.50
CA TRP A 384 31.15 -50.85 -57.50
C TRP A 384 32.41 -50.61 -56.65
N SER A 385 32.28 -49.81 -55.59
CA SER A 385 33.33 -49.63 -54.59
C SER A 385 33.75 -50.94 -53.91
N VAL A 386 35.02 -51.06 -53.54
CA VAL A 386 35.56 -52.26 -52.85
C VAL A 386 34.92 -52.40 -51.47
N ILE A 387 34.61 -53.63 -51.07
CA ILE A 387 34.06 -53.95 -49.73
C ILE A 387 34.92 -53.28 -48.66
N GLY A 388 34.33 -52.39 -47.87
CA GLY A 388 34.99 -51.64 -46.80
C GLY A 388 35.38 -50.19 -47.11
N SER A 389 35.18 -49.70 -48.33
CA SER A 389 35.38 -48.27 -48.63
C SER A 389 34.16 -47.43 -48.23
N VAL A 390 34.34 -46.51 -47.28
CA VAL A 390 33.31 -45.56 -46.83
C VAL A 390 33.80 -44.14 -47.08
N PRO A 391 33.45 -43.50 -48.20
CA PRO A 391 33.56 -42.06 -48.30
C PRO A 391 32.39 -41.46 -47.50
N THR A 392 32.71 -40.69 -46.46
CA THR A 392 31.71 -39.95 -45.70
C THR A 392 31.53 -38.57 -46.31
N THR A 393 30.30 -38.20 -46.62
CA THR A 393 29.94 -36.82 -46.93
C THR A 393 29.10 -36.27 -45.80
N THR A 394 29.54 -35.17 -45.19
CA THR A 394 28.75 -34.45 -44.21
C THR A 394 27.91 -33.40 -44.94
N ASN A 395 26.60 -33.60 -45.01
CA ASN A 395 25.70 -32.57 -45.48
C ASN A 395 25.32 -31.69 -44.30
N TYR A 396 25.51 -30.37 -44.45
CA TYR A 396 25.15 -29.39 -43.44
C TYR A 396 23.98 -28.56 -43.96
N THR A 397 22.86 -28.60 -43.24
CA THR A 397 21.66 -27.84 -43.56
C THR A 397 21.35 -26.88 -42.42
N THR A 398 21.10 -25.62 -42.77
CA THR A 398 20.67 -24.59 -41.81
C THR A 398 19.30 -24.07 -42.23
N ALA A 399 18.38 -24.02 -41.29
CA ALA A 399 17.06 -23.43 -41.46
C ALA A 399 16.81 -22.43 -40.34
N ILE A 400 16.17 -21.32 -40.67
CA ILE A 400 15.64 -20.40 -39.65
C ILE A 400 14.22 -20.85 -39.37
N LEU A 401 13.92 -21.14 -38.11
CA LEU A 401 12.60 -21.57 -37.66
C LEU A 401 12.03 -20.51 -36.71
N ASN A 402 10.73 -20.27 -36.81
CA ASN A 402 10.01 -19.48 -35.81
C ASN A 402 9.91 -20.31 -34.52
N ASP A 403 10.18 -19.68 -33.39
CA ASP A 403 10.07 -20.31 -32.08
C ASP A 403 8.82 -19.83 -31.35
N GLU A 404 8.20 -20.72 -30.58
CA GLU A 404 6.97 -20.41 -29.81
C GLU A 404 7.27 -19.68 -28.50
N PHE A 405 8.55 -19.43 -28.19
CA PHE A 405 9.01 -18.84 -26.95
C PHE A 405 9.67 -17.46 -27.17
N PRO A 406 9.40 -16.49 -26.29
CA PRO A 406 10.05 -15.18 -26.36
C PRO A 406 11.54 -15.29 -26.02
N GLN A 407 12.36 -14.43 -26.63
CA GLN A 407 13.79 -14.30 -26.28
C GLN A 407 14.00 -13.10 -25.39
N GLY A 408 14.88 -13.26 -24.42
CA GLY A 408 15.21 -12.21 -23.47
C GLY A 408 15.84 -12.80 -22.24
N GLU A 409 15.65 -12.11 -21.12
CA GLU A 409 16.29 -12.49 -19.87
C GLU A 409 15.28 -12.53 -18.73
N ILE A 410 15.59 -13.35 -17.75
CA ILE A 410 14.79 -13.54 -16.55
C ILE A 410 15.70 -13.44 -15.32
N ILE A 411 15.22 -12.74 -14.30
CA ILE A 411 15.94 -12.48 -13.07
C ILE A 411 15.16 -13.15 -11.94
N ILE A 412 15.84 -13.99 -11.17
CA ILE A 412 15.28 -14.59 -9.95
C ILE A 412 15.88 -13.86 -8.75
N LEU A 413 15.02 -13.20 -7.98
CA LEU A 413 15.43 -12.45 -6.80
C LEU A 413 15.58 -13.38 -5.60
N PRO A 414 16.66 -13.28 -4.80
CA PRO A 414 16.78 -14.05 -3.57
C PRO A 414 15.65 -13.72 -2.59
N THR A 415 15.01 -14.74 -2.05
CA THR A 415 14.01 -14.57 -0.99
C THR A 415 14.72 -14.64 0.35
N GLY A 416 14.53 -13.66 1.24
CA GLY A 416 15.24 -13.48 2.51
C GLY A 416 15.03 -14.55 3.60
N ASN A 417 14.87 -15.83 3.24
CA ASN A 417 14.73 -16.92 4.19
C ASN A 417 15.78 -17.99 3.94
N THR A 418 17.04 -17.73 4.28
CA THR A 418 18.00 -18.81 4.55
C THR A 418 17.93 -19.23 6.01
N ALA A 419 16.73 -19.55 6.49
CA ALA A 419 16.58 -20.49 7.60
C ALA A 419 16.75 -21.94 7.08
N ALA A 420 17.93 -22.26 6.55
CA ALA A 420 18.49 -23.61 6.36
C ALA A 420 19.69 -23.53 5.40
N GLY A 421 20.90 -23.86 5.88
CA GLY A 421 21.97 -24.32 4.98
C GLY A 421 23.25 -23.48 4.86
N ALA A 422 23.54 -22.53 5.75
CA ALA A 422 24.94 -22.15 5.96
C ALA A 422 25.63 -23.33 6.66
N GLY A 423 26.55 -24.01 5.96
CA GLY A 423 27.28 -25.16 6.47
C GLY A 423 27.83 -24.91 7.87
N ILE A 424 27.67 -25.91 8.73
CA ILE A 424 28.22 -25.92 10.08
C ILE A 424 29.74 -25.93 9.95
N GLY A 425 30.35 -24.75 9.89
CA GLY A 425 31.78 -24.58 10.07
C GLY A 425 32.12 -25.00 11.49
N GLN A 426 32.65 -26.22 11.63
CA GLN A 426 33.14 -26.74 12.88
C GLN A 426 34.36 -25.91 13.32
N GLY A 427 34.14 -24.91 14.18
CA GLY A 427 35.26 -24.15 14.78
C GLY A 427 34.88 -22.79 15.35
N GLY A 428 34.43 -22.78 16.61
CA GLY A 428 34.70 -21.68 17.55
C GLY A 428 33.82 -20.42 17.49
N GLY A 429 33.07 -20.18 18.58
CA GLY A 429 32.61 -18.86 18.98
C GLY A 429 31.22 -18.47 18.49
N ALA A 430 30.23 -18.57 19.38
CA ALA A 430 28.91 -17.99 19.17
C ALA A 430 29.00 -16.46 19.05
N VAL A 431 28.99 -15.98 17.82
CA VAL A 431 28.60 -14.60 17.49
C VAL A 431 27.27 -14.74 16.74
N GLY A 432 26.20 -14.17 17.30
CA GLY A 432 24.90 -14.10 16.64
C GLY A 432 25.01 -13.24 15.38
N GLY A 433 25.41 -13.85 14.27
CA GLY A 433 25.42 -13.23 12.95
C GLY A 433 23.98 -13.09 12.46
N GLY A 434 23.52 -11.84 12.35
CA GLY A 434 22.27 -11.50 11.68
C GLY A 434 22.32 -11.95 10.22
N GLY A 435 21.72 -13.11 9.93
CA GLY A 435 21.36 -13.49 8.57
C GLY A 435 20.26 -12.57 8.00
N PRO A 436 19.97 -12.66 6.68
CA PRO A 436 19.13 -11.74 5.91
C PRO A 436 17.61 -11.82 6.23
N ALA A 437 17.22 -11.77 7.51
CA ALA A 437 15.87 -12.04 7.98
C ALA A 437 14.82 -10.94 7.69
N ASN A 438 15.21 -9.79 7.11
CA ASN A 438 14.30 -8.66 6.86
C ASN A 438 14.43 -8.05 5.44
N VAL A 439 15.11 -8.72 4.51
CA VAL A 439 15.17 -8.25 3.12
C VAL A 439 13.82 -8.54 2.46
N VAL A 440 13.10 -7.47 2.15
CA VAL A 440 11.80 -7.56 1.47
C VAL A 440 11.93 -7.34 -0.01
N GLY A 441 12.99 -6.73 -0.52
CA GLY A 441 13.08 -6.42 -1.94
C GLY A 441 14.48 -6.03 -2.35
N TYR A 442 14.63 -5.62 -3.61
CA TYR A 442 15.89 -5.15 -4.15
C TYR A 442 15.67 -3.87 -4.96
N HIS A 443 16.56 -2.92 -4.77
CA HIS A 443 16.69 -1.73 -5.60
C HIS A 443 17.90 -1.93 -6.52
N PHE A 444 17.72 -1.71 -7.82
CA PHE A 444 18.82 -1.76 -8.78
C PHE A 444 19.26 -0.32 -9.07
N THR A 445 20.50 0.05 -8.76
CA THR A 445 21.07 1.32 -9.25
C THR A 445 21.83 1.02 -10.53
N GLU A 446 21.56 1.77 -11.59
CA GLU A 446 22.31 1.80 -12.86
C GLU A 446 22.73 0.42 -13.38
N LEU A 447 22.03 -0.06 -14.41
CA LEU A 447 22.41 -1.24 -15.17
C LEU A 447 23.80 -1.03 -15.80
N GLN A 448 24.89 -1.27 -15.07
CA GLN A 448 26.21 -1.38 -15.67
C GLN A 448 26.24 -2.70 -16.41
N PHE A 449 25.89 -2.63 -17.69
CA PHE A 449 26.04 -3.71 -18.66
C PHE A 449 27.53 -4.02 -18.84
N GLU A 450 28.13 -4.76 -17.91
CA GLU A 450 29.35 -5.46 -18.24
C GLU A 450 28.95 -6.64 -19.12
N ARG A 451 29.10 -6.47 -20.42
CA ARG A 451 28.88 -7.51 -21.42
C ARG A 451 29.82 -8.67 -21.09
N VAL A 452 29.33 -9.66 -20.36
CA VAL A 452 29.99 -10.95 -20.31
C VAL A 452 29.91 -11.50 -21.73
N ASN A 453 31.08 -11.74 -22.34
CA ASN A 453 31.22 -12.06 -23.75
C ASN A 453 30.12 -13.02 -24.22
N ILE A 454 29.51 -12.66 -25.34
CA ILE A 454 28.63 -13.52 -26.14
C ILE A 454 29.45 -14.76 -26.50
N LEU A 455 29.33 -15.80 -25.69
CA LEU A 455 29.49 -17.14 -26.21
C LEU A 455 28.16 -17.38 -26.93
N THR A 456 28.18 -17.35 -28.26
CA THR A 456 27.25 -18.20 -29.00
C THR A 456 27.37 -19.56 -28.35
N ASN A 457 26.31 -20.00 -27.66
CA ASN A 457 26.27 -21.30 -27.02
C ASN A 457 26.28 -22.32 -28.16
N MET A 458 27.46 -22.62 -28.71
CA MET A 458 27.75 -23.98 -29.11
C MET A 458 27.69 -24.74 -27.80
N LEU A 459 26.53 -25.32 -27.52
CA LEU A 459 26.49 -26.47 -26.63
C LEU A 459 27.58 -27.39 -27.15
N THR A 460 28.65 -27.52 -26.36
CA THR A 460 29.72 -28.47 -26.61
C THR A 460 29.08 -29.75 -27.11
N ASP A 461 29.60 -30.26 -28.22
CA ASP A 461 29.24 -31.53 -28.83
C ASP A 461 28.72 -32.47 -27.75
N THR A 462 27.40 -32.68 -27.68
CA THR A 462 26.89 -33.90 -27.06
C THR A 462 27.24 -35.01 -28.02
N ASN A 463 28.53 -35.31 -28.06
CA ASN A 463 29.04 -36.64 -28.28
C ASN A 463 28.67 -37.48 -27.05
N SER A 464 27.37 -37.55 -26.76
CA SER A 464 26.77 -38.63 -26.00
C SER A 464 26.10 -39.54 -27.03
N LEU A 465 26.95 -40.08 -27.90
CA LEU A 465 26.85 -41.47 -28.28
C LEU A 465 26.52 -42.24 -27.01
N ALA A 466 25.50 -43.09 -27.07
CA ALA A 466 25.18 -44.07 -26.04
C ALA A 466 26.46 -44.49 -25.31
N ASN A 467 26.62 -44.01 -24.07
CA ASN A 467 27.73 -44.40 -23.23
C ASN A 467 27.66 -45.94 -23.11
N PRO A 468 28.64 -46.70 -23.61
CA PRO A 468 28.67 -48.14 -23.40
C PRO A 468 28.91 -48.51 -21.93
N ASP A 469 29.26 -47.55 -21.07
CA ASP A 469 29.50 -47.72 -19.63
C ASP A 469 28.57 -46.86 -18.74
N GLY A 470 27.42 -46.42 -19.26
CA GLY A 470 26.50 -45.54 -18.53
C GLY A 470 25.17 -46.20 -18.22
N ALA A 471 25.12 -46.98 -17.15
CA ALA A 471 23.87 -47.45 -16.58
C ALA A 471 22.95 -46.25 -16.23
N LEU A 472 21.91 -46.02 -17.04
CA LEU A 472 20.70 -45.37 -16.56
C LEU A 472 20.08 -46.29 -15.50
N PRO A 473 19.76 -45.80 -14.29
CA PRO A 473 19.16 -46.64 -13.27
C PRO A 473 17.73 -46.99 -13.71
N GLY A 474 17.51 -48.23 -14.16
CA GLY A 474 16.17 -48.82 -14.19
C GLY A 474 15.66 -49.47 -15.49
N GLN A 475 16.46 -49.68 -16.53
CA GLN A 475 16.04 -50.55 -17.64
C GLN A 475 17.14 -51.54 -18.03
N GLY A 476 16.96 -52.79 -17.63
CA GLY A 476 17.80 -53.91 -18.06
C GLY A 476 17.32 -54.50 -19.39
N GLY A 477 18.27 -54.92 -20.23
CA GLY A 477 18.03 -55.94 -21.26
C GLY A 477 18.62 -55.66 -22.64
N GLY A 478 19.76 -56.29 -22.94
CA GLY A 478 20.24 -56.63 -24.30
C GLY A 478 21.25 -55.64 -24.90
N LEU A 479 22.36 -56.04 -25.52
CA LEU A 479 22.93 -57.34 -25.89
C LEU A 479 24.46 -57.19 -25.76
N GLY A 480 25.13 -58.15 -25.14
CA GLY A 480 26.59 -58.17 -25.07
C GLY A 480 27.24 -58.55 -26.39
N ALA A 481 28.46 -58.02 -26.64
CA ALA A 481 29.66 -58.78 -27.01
C ALA A 481 30.64 -57.94 -27.85
N GLY A 482 31.92 -57.98 -27.45
CA GLY A 482 33.04 -58.09 -28.39
C GLY A 482 33.59 -56.79 -28.96
N GLY A 483 34.84 -56.50 -28.62
CA GLY A 483 35.63 -55.44 -29.26
C GLY A 483 35.64 -55.55 -30.79
N SER A 484 35.16 -54.50 -31.42
CA SER A 484 35.48 -54.13 -32.80
C SER A 484 35.24 -52.63 -32.89
N ALA A 485 36.24 -51.87 -33.34
CA ALA A 485 36.07 -50.46 -33.64
C ALA A 485 35.03 -50.32 -34.74
N ILE A 486 33.78 -50.02 -34.38
CA ILE A 486 32.75 -49.62 -35.33
C ILE A 486 33.08 -48.18 -35.75
N THR A 487 33.90 -48.02 -36.78
CA THR A 487 34.23 -46.73 -37.42
C THR A 487 33.13 -46.21 -38.34
N ASN A 488 31.93 -46.82 -38.33
CA ASN A 488 30.82 -46.47 -39.21
C ASN A 488 29.61 -46.04 -38.38
N PHE A 489 29.67 -44.84 -37.80
CA PHE A 489 28.47 -44.21 -37.23
C PHE A 489 27.84 -43.32 -38.29
N VAL A 490 26.61 -43.67 -38.69
CA VAL A 490 25.74 -42.87 -39.56
C VAL A 490 24.70 -42.25 -38.62
N GLY A 491 24.71 -40.93 -38.48
CA GLY A 491 23.85 -40.21 -37.53
C GLY A 491 23.40 -38.87 -38.06
N VAL A 492 22.19 -38.48 -37.65
CA VAL A 492 21.68 -37.11 -37.77
C VAL A 492 21.99 -36.43 -36.45
N MET A 493 22.66 -35.28 -36.52
CA MET A 493 22.87 -34.41 -35.37
C MET A 493 22.14 -33.10 -35.62
N GLU A 494 21.49 -32.59 -34.59
CA GLU A 494 20.65 -31.40 -34.62
C GLU A 494 21.12 -30.46 -33.51
N ASP A 495 21.25 -29.17 -33.84
CA ASP A 495 21.67 -28.13 -32.93
C ASP A 495 20.91 -26.82 -33.21
N GLU A 496 20.66 -26.05 -32.17
CA GLU A 496 19.91 -24.79 -32.23
C GLU A 496 20.81 -23.64 -31.75
N VAL A 497 21.05 -22.66 -32.61
CA VAL A 497 21.79 -21.44 -32.26
C VAL A 497 20.83 -20.29 -32.06
N TRP A 498 21.02 -19.58 -30.96
CA TRP A 498 20.23 -18.42 -30.57
C TRP A 498 21.13 -17.44 -29.79
N ALA A 499 20.67 -16.20 -29.65
CA ALA A 499 21.42 -15.13 -28.98
C ALA A 499 21.02 -15.03 -27.50
N SER A 500 21.94 -15.37 -26.58
CA SER A 500 21.79 -15.05 -25.15
C SER A 500 22.47 -13.75 -24.83
N THR A 501 21.77 -12.88 -24.12
CA THR A 501 22.39 -11.78 -23.36
C THR A 501 22.20 -12.09 -21.89
N ASN A 502 23.28 -12.47 -21.20
CA ASN A 502 23.27 -12.62 -19.75
C ASN A 502 23.92 -11.38 -19.14
N HIS A 503 23.24 -10.77 -18.18
CA HIS A 503 23.67 -9.58 -17.47
C HIS A 503 23.86 -9.89 -15.98
N ALA A 504 24.75 -9.13 -15.35
CA ALA A 504 24.91 -9.12 -13.91
C ALA A 504 24.48 -7.75 -13.38
N TYR A 505 23.66 -7.75 -12.33
CA TYR A 505 23.11 -6.55 -11.73
C TYR A 505 23.58 -6.42 -10.29
N LEU A 506 23.98 -5.21 -9.89
CA LEU A 506 24.19 -4.90 -8.49
C LEU A 506 22.84 -4.59 -7.84
N ALA A 507 22.42 -5.43 -6.89
CA ALA A 507 21.16 -5.29 -6.21
C ALA A 507 21.38 -4.77 -4.78
N TYR A 508 20.66 -3.72 -4.42
CA TYR A 508 20.66 -3.14 -3.08
C TYR A 508 19.45 -3.68 -2.32
N PRO A 509 19.63 -4.50 -1.28
CA PRO A 509 18.50 -5.04 -0.53
C PRO A 509 17.71 -3.91 0.14
N ILE A 510 16.38 -4.00 0.02
CA ILE A 510 15.40 -3.16 0.71
C ILE A 510 15.01 -3.87 2.00
N VAL A 511 15.10 -3.16 3.12
CA VAL A 511 14.70 -3.64 4.45
C VAL A 511 13.57 -2.78 4.97
N LEU A 512 12.62 -3.43 5.64
CA LEU A 512 11.57 -2.77 6.40
C LEU A 512 12.00 -2.58 7.85
N GLN A 513 11.97 -1.34 8.33
CA GLN A 513 12.31 -0.99 9.72
C GLN A 513 11.13 -0.37 10.46
N THR A 514 11.01 -0.68 11.75
CA THR A 514 9.99 -0.15 12.67
C THR A 514 10.65 0.63 13.81
N ASN A 515 11.45 1.63 13.47
CA ASN A 515 12.16 2.43 14.46
C ASN A 515 11.32 3.63 14.91
N SER A 516 11.53 4.08 16.14
CA SER A 516 11.15 5.42 16.57
C SER A 516 12.06 6.43 15.86
N LEU A 517 11.47 7.43 15.22
CA LEU A 517 12.20 8.42 14.42
C LEU A 517 11.72 9.82 14.79
N LEU A 518 12.59 10.81 14.60
CA LEU A 518 12.18 12.21 14.63
C LEU A 518 11.52 12.54 13.29
N LEU A 519 10.18 12.53 13.27
CA LEU A 519 9.37 12.65 12.06
C LEU A 519 8.74 14.03 11.93
N GLY A 520 8.75 14.57 10.71
CA GLY A 520 7.98 15.76 10.35
C GLY A 520 6.49 15.44 10.24
N GLY A 521 5.64 16.47 10.27
CA GLY A 521 4.21 16.29 10.08
C GLY A 521 3.86 15.73 8.69
N ILE A 522 2.82 14.90 8.61
CA ILE A 522 2.36 14.23 7.38
C ILE A 522 1.76 15.18 6.33
N ASP A 523 1.63 16.46 6.64
CA ASP A 523 1.10 17.54 5.79
C ASP A 523 -0.39 17.42 5.43
N LYS A 524 -0.90 16.23 5.14
CA LYS A 524 -2.30 15.97 4.84
C LYS A 524 -2.72 14.57 5.24
N ILE A 525 -3.87 14.47 5.89
CA ILE A 525 -4.58 13.20 6.10
C ILE A 525 -5.52 12.97 4.92
N ARG A 526 -5.57 11.73 4.43
CA ARG A 526 -6.51 11.25 3.42
C ARG A 526 -7.28 10.07 3.94
N TYR A 527 -8.60 10.19 3.95
CA TYR A 527 -9.52 9.12 4.26
C TYR A 527 -9.85 8.36 2.99
N THR A 528 -9.45 7.08 2.93
CA THR A 528 -9.68 6.23 1.77
C THR A 528 -10.62 5.10 2.14
N ARG A 529 -11.72 4.96 1.40
CA ARG A 529 -12.65 3.86 1.61
C ARG A 529 -12.00 2.55 1.20
N MET A 530 -11.94 1.60 2.11
CA MET A 530 -11.75 0.20 1.77
C MET A 530 -13.13 -0.38 1.50
N GLN A 531 -13.36 -0.85 0.27
CA GLN A 531 -14.47 -1.76 0.05
C GLN A 531 -14.14 -3.01 0.87
N GLY A 532 -14.87 -3.18 1.98
CA GLY A 532 -14.90 -4.47 2.65
C GLY A 532 -15.32 -5.46 1.59
N ASP A 533 -14.47 -6.43 1.31
CA ASP A 533 -14.85 -7.63 0.58
C ASP A 533 -15.93 -8.30 1.44
N SER A 534 -17.17 -7.83 1.31
CA SER A 534 -18.32 -8.65 1.66
C SER A 534 -18.10 -9.92 0.85
N LEU A 535 -17.93 -11.05 1.53
CA LEU A 535 -17.76 -12.39 0.96
C LEU A 535 -18.96 -12.84 0.07
N VAL A 536 -19.74 -11.89 -0.43
CA VAL A 536 -20.89 -12.03 -1.30
C VAL A 536 -20.70 -11.07 -2.48
N THR A 537 -19.88 -11.53 -3.41
CA THR A 537 -19.96 -11.30 -4.85
C THR A 537 -20.50 -9.95 -5.33
N THR A 538 -19.60 -9.05 -5.73
CA THR A 538 -19.84 -8.17 -6.89
C THR A 538 -18.55 -8.06 -7.68
N ASN A 539 -18.48 -8.82 -8.78
CA ASN A 539 -17.58 -8.63 -9.92
C ASN A 539 -16.17 -8.13 -9.56
N TYR A 540 -15.27 -9.08 -9.30
CA TYR A 540 -13.83 -8.84 -9.36
C TYR A 540 -13.50 -8.22 -10.73
N SER A 541 -13.29 -6.91 -10.78
CA SER A 541 -12.68 -6.33 -11.98
C SER A 541 -11.21 -6.76 -11.97
N SER A 542 -10.78 -7.21 -13.14
CA SER A 542 -9.39 -7.59 -13.45
C SER A 542 -8.39 -6.44 -13.30
N ASP A 543 -8.81 -5.25 -12.85
CA ASP A 543 -7.99 -4.03 -12.81
C ASP A 543 -7.04 -3.96 -11.61
N ARG A 544 -7.03 -4.96 -10.72
CA ARG A 544 -5.93 -5.13 -9.75
C ARG A 544 -4.64 -5.66 -10.37
N PHE A 545 -4.68 -6.05 -11.63
CA PHE A 545 -3.50 -6.20 -12.48
C PHE A 545 -3.73 -5.30 -13.68
N ILE A 546 -2.83 -4.34 -13.89
CA ILE A 546 -2.93 -3.31 -14.93
C ILE A 546 -3.31 -3.99 -16.25
N GLN A 547 -4.55 -3.78 -16.72
CA GLN A 547 -5.14 -4.44 -17.90
C GLN A 547 -4.42 -4.11 -19.22
N ASN A 548 -3.42 -3.23 -19.17
CA ASN A 548 -2.53 -2.86 -20.25
C ASN A 548 -1.11 -2.63 -19.72
N TYR A 549 -0.56 -3.56 -18.95
CA TYR A 549 0.84 -3.52 -18.54
C TYR A 549 1.72 -3.68 -19.80
N LYS A 550 2.05 -2.57 -20.45
CA LYS A 550 3.26 -2.51 -21.25
C LYS A 550 4.43 -2.60 -20.28
N PHE A 551 5.34 -3.55 -20.51
CA PHE A 551 6.58 -3.62 -19.76
C PHE A 551 7.25 -2.23 -19.81
N PRO A 552 7.50 -1.61 -18.64
CA PRO A 552 8.15 -0.31 -18.59
C PRO A 552 9.62 -0.45 -18.99
N ASN A 553 10.17 0.60 -19.61
CA ASN A 553 11.59 0.70 -19.89
C ASN A 553 12.38 0.54 -18.58
N LEU A 554 13.27 -0.46 -18.51
CA LEU A 554 13.99 -0.84 -17.29
C LEU A 554 14.99 0.23 -16.81
N GLU A 555 15.24 1.25 -17.64
CA GLU A 555 16.09 2.40 -17.33
C GLU A 555 15.42 3.38 -16.34
N ASP A 556 14.08 3.38 -16.22
CA ASP A 556 13.34 4.46 -15.53
C ASP A 556 12.55 4.03 -14.28
N GLN A 557 12.60 2.76 -13.82
CA GLN A 557 11.73 2.29 -12.74
C GLN A 557 12.41 1.58 -11.56
N THR A 558 11.95 1.97 -10.36
CA THR A 558 12.25 1.33 -9.07
C THR A 558 11.26 0.18 -8.82
N PHE A 559 11.71 -1.06 -8.98
CA PHE A 559 10.88 -2.23 -8.65
C PHE A 559 10.87 -2.48 -7.14
N THR A 560 9.81 -2.05 -6.46
CA THR A 560 9.57 -2.46 -5.06
C THR A 560 8.86 -3.81 -5.05
N TYR A 561 9.59 -4.91 -5.20
CA TYR A 561 9.05 -6.23 -4.85
C TYR A 561 9.12 -6.41 -3.34
N ILE A 562 8.02 -6.84 -2.72
CA ILE A 562 7.97 -7.25 -1.31
C ILE A 562 7.90 -8.78 -1.31
N ILE A 563 9.07 -9.39 -1.41
CA ILE A 563 9.30 -10.82 -1.36
C ILE A 563 9.30 -11.25 0.11
N PRO A 564 8.36 -12.12 0.51
CA PRO A 564 8.22 -12.49 1.90
C PRO A 564 9.27 -13.49 2.37
N GLY A 565 10.07 -13.11 3.38
CA GLY A 565 11.06 -13.97 4.05
C GLY A 565 10.51 -14.84 5.19
N SER A 566 9.19 -14.87 5.42
CA SER A 566 8.58 -15.68 6.50
C SER A 566 7.11 -16.02 6.20
N ALA A 567 6.55 -17.01 6.92
CA ALA A 567 5.12 -17.35 6.84
C ALA A 567 4.19 -16.18 7.19
N GLN A 568 4.65 -15.23 8.01
CA GLN A 568 3.93 -13.98 8.30
C GLN A 568 4.03 -12.97 7.16
N ALA A 569 5.15 -12.97 6.42
CA ALA A 569 5.33 -12.12 5.25
C ALA A 569 4.53 -12.64 4.03
N LEU A 570 4.33 -13.96 3.89
CA LEU A 570 3.45 -14.55 2.86
C LEU A 570 2.01 -14.03 3.00
N THR A 571 1.56 -13.82 4.24
CA THR A 571 0.28 -13.17 4.52
C THR A 571 0.30 -11.69 4.11
N ASN A 572 1.40 -10.98 4.31
CA ASN A 572 1.53 -9.53 4.04
C ASN A 572 1.74 -9.16 2.56
N ALA A 573 2.39 -10.00 1.75
CA ALA A 573 2.57 -9.75 0.31
C ALA A 573 1.24 -9.80 -0.48
N ALA A 574 0.21 -10.44 0.09
CA ALA A 574 -1.16 -10.45 -0.43
C ALA A 574 -2.03 -9.29 0.12
N LEU A 575 -1.54 -8.53 1.11
CA LEU A 575 -2.31 -7.43 1.69
C LEU A 575 -2.19 -6.16 0.84
N PRO A 576 -3.28 -5.39 0.68
CA PRO A 576 -3.19 -4.06 0.10
C PRO A 576 -2.22 -3.20 0.93
N SER A 577 -1.41 -2.41 0.24
CA SER A 577 -0.44 -1.51 0.86
C SER A 577 -0.43 -0.15 0.17
N TYR A 578 0.05 0.85 0.90
CA TYR A 578 0.27 2.19 0.35
C TYR A 578 1.65 2.70 0.75
N SER A 579 2.37 3.29 -0.21
CA SER A 579 3.66 3.94 0.03
C SER A 579 3.55 5.46 0.02
N TYR A 580 4.22 6.13 0.96
CA TYR A 580 4.30 7.59 1.04
C TYR A 580 5.70 8.05 1.43
N GLU A 581 6.01 9.30 1.08
CA GLU A 581 7.23 9.96 1.49
C GLU A 581 6.98 10.81 2.74
N MET A 582 7.91 10.78 3.68
CA MET A 582 7.87 11.61 4.88
C MET A 582 9.28 12.09 5.23
N ASP A 583 9.38 13.32 5.74
CA ASP A 583 10.63 13.86 6.21
C ASP A 583 10.95 13.35 7.61
N TYR A 584 12.18 12.89 7.81
CA TYR A 584 12.70 12.47 9.10
C TYR A 584 14.09 13.07 9.34
N VAL A 585 14.51 13.11 10.59
CA VAL A 585 15.86 13.58 10.95
C VAL A 585 16.71 12.40 11.40
N GLU A 586 17.87 12.27 10.78
CA GLU A 586 18.87 11.27 11.12
C GLU A 586 20.25 11.94 11.13
N ASN A 587 21.05 11.70 12.16
CA ASN A 587 22.36 12.32 12.35
C ASN A 587 22.32 13.86 12.22
N SER A 588 21.27 14.48 12.79
CA SER A 588 21.04 15.93 12.75
C SER A 588 20.81 16.53 11.36
N VAL A 589 20.52 15.71 10.35
CA VAL A 589 20.21 16.15 8.98
C VAL A 589 18.78 15.73 8.62
N ARG A 590 18.00 16.67 8.07
CA ARG A 590 16.66 16.38 7.51
C ARG A 590 16.84 15.59 6.22
N LYS A 591 16.17 14.43 6.14
CA LYS A 591 16.11 13.55 4.97
C LYS A 591 14.65 13.25 4.65
N THR A 592 14.37 12.87 3.41
CA THR A 592 13.07 12.35 3.00
C THR A 592 13.21 10.85 2.78
N GLY A 593 12.34 10.07 3.43
CA GLY A 593 12.34 8.62 3.36
C GLY A 593 11.00 8.08 2.88
N LYS A 594 11.04 6.92 2.22
CA LYS A 594 9.87 6.19 1.76
C LYS A 594 9.36 5.28 2.86
N PHE A 595 8.08 5.36 3.16
CA PHE A 595 7.37 4.54 4.13
C PHE A 595 6.29 3.73 3.43
N ILE A 596 5.97 2.56 3.98
CA ILE A 596 4.92 1.68 3.47
C ILE A 596 4.04 1.21 4.62
N LYS A 597 2.71 1.31 4.45
CA LYS A 597 1.71 0.79 5.38
C LYS A 597 0.95 -0.35 4.73
N PHE A 598 0.84 -1.49 5.42
CA PHE A 598 0.01 -2.63 5.02
C PHE A 598 -1.31 -2.62 5.76
N PHE A 599 -2.40 -3.01 5.09
CA PHE A 599 -3.74 -3.02 5.65
C PHE A 599 -4.29 -4.45 5.71
N SER A 600 -4.46 -4.99 6.91
CA SER A 600 -5.18 -6.26 7.15
C SER A 600 -6.65 -6.03 7.52
N THR A 601 -6.95 -4.88 8.11
CA THR A 601 -8.29 -4.42 8.52
C THR A 601 -8.41 -2.92 8.27
N PRO A 602 -9.62 -2.38 8.09
CA PRO A 602 -9.84 -0.93 8.01
C PRO A 602 -9.46 -0.27 9.34
N ASP A 603 -8.89 0.93 9.29
CA ASP A 603 -8.58 1.73 10.49
C ASP A 603 -9.86 2.19 11.21
N ILE A 604 -10.93 2.47 10.45
CA ILE A 604 -12.23 2.95 10.93
C ILE A 604 -13.37 2.09 10.36
N THR A 605 -14.32 1.70 11.20
CA THR A 605 -15.58 1.09 10.79
C THR A 605 -16.75 1.92 11.29
N PHE A 606 -17.71 2.20 10.41
CA PHE A 606 -19.01 2.73 10.79
C PHE A 606 -20.00 1.59 11.03
N THR A 607 -20.64 1.61 12.19
CA THR A 607 -21.60 0.60 12.63
C THR A 607 -22.90 1.23 13.12
N ALA A 608 -23.93 0.40 13.28
CA ALA A 608 -25.17 0.77 13.93
C ALA A 608 -25.51 -0.16 15.12
N ILE A 609 -25.64 0.42 16.31
CA ILE A 609 -25.89 -0.30 17.57
C ILE A 609 -27.24 0.07 18.16
N ASN A 610 -27.84 -0.82 18.96
CA ASN A 610 -29.02 -0.46 19.74
C ASN A 610 -28.55 0.11 21.09
N ALA A 611 -28.91 1.36 21.40
CA ALA A 611 -28.53 2.04 22.64
C ALA A 611 -29.69 2.91 23.18
N PRO A 612 -29.66 3.32 24.46
CA PRO A 612 -30.65 4.24 25.01
C PRO A 612 -30.72 5.57 24.23
N PRO A 613 -31.87 6.29 24.22
CA PRO A 613 -32.03 7.58 23.53
C PRO A 613 -30.97 8.64 23.88
N SER A 614 -30.40 8.55 25.09
CA SER A 614 -29.35 9.45 25.57
C SER A 614 -28.00 9.26 24.88
N VAL A 615 -27.82 8.18 24.11
CA VAL A 615 -26.61 7.88 23.33
C VAL A 615 -26.99 7.97 21.86
N THR A 616 -26.70 9.09 21.21
CA THR A 616 -26.97 9.27 19.78
C THR A 616 -25.90 8.56 18.94
N SER A 617 -24.63 8.87 19.18
CA SER A 617 -23.47 8.16 18.65
C SER A 617 -22.44 7.90 19.74
N THR A 618 -21.60 6.90 19.54
CA THR A 618 -20.48 6.62 20.45
C THR A 618 -19.35 5.92 19.73
N ASN A 619 -18.16 5.97 20.32
CA ASN A 619 -17.03 5.18 19.88
C ASN A 619 -16.91 3.92 20.76
N THR A 620 -17.34 2.77 20.25
CA THR A 620 -17.32 1.50 20.99
C THR A 620 -15.91 0.88 21.05
N ALA A 621 -15.04 1.24 20.11
CA ALA A 621 -13.64 0.85 20.07
C ALA A 621 -12.77 2.08 19.80
N GLY A 622 -12.38 2.76 20.89
CA GLY A 622 -11.66 4.03 20.87
C GLY A 622 -10.34 4.02 20.08
N ALA A 623 -9.91 5.19 19.61
CA ALA A 623 -8.57 5.35 19.06
C ALA A 623 -7.50 4.99 20.11
N GLY A 624 -6.46 4.28 19.67
CA GLY A 624 -5.29 4.01 20.48
C GLY A 624 -4.40 5.24 20.57
N VAL A 625 -3.80 5.47 21.73
CA VAL A 625 -2.84 6.55 21.94
C VAL A 625 -1.53 5.98 22.44
N VAL A 626 -0.42 6.43 21.84
CA VAL A 626 0.92 6.10 22.28
C VAL A 626 1.59 7.39 22.72
N ASN A 627 1.86 7.50 24.02
CA ASN A 627 2.64 8.60 24.55
C ASN A 627 4.14 8.29 24.36
N ASN A 628 4.83 9.10 23.56
CA ASN A 628 6.25 8.92 23.24
C ASN A 628 7.17 9.77 24.13
N ASN A 629 6.65 10.42 25.17
CA ASN A 629 7.44 11.21 26.12
C ASN A 629 8.66 10.45 26.66
N ALA A 630 8.47 9.16 26.99
CA ALA A 630 9.55 8.31 27.51
C ALA A 630 10.72 8.10 26.52
N ILE A 631 10.45 8.19 25.21
CA ILE A 631 11.45 8.03 24.15
C ILE A 631 12.09 9.39 23.80
N ASN A 632 11.43 10.50 24.12
CA ASN A 632 11.85 11.86 23.77
C ASN A 632 12.91 12.47 24.73
N GLY A 633 13.25 11.82 25.86
CA GLY A 633 14.41 12.22 26.68
C GLY A 633 14.25 12.15 28.22
N ILE A 634 15.22 12.76 28.92
CA ILE A 634 15.57 12.56 30.35
C ILE A 634 14.56 13.17 31.36
N GLN A 635 13.60 14.00 30.95
CA GLN A 635 12.54 14.53 31.83
C GLN A 635 11.18 13.91 31.51
N THR A 636 10.90 12.74 32.10
CA THR A 636 9.64 12.01 31.89
C THR A 636 8.51 12.41 32.86
N LEU A 637 8.80 13.20 33.90
CA LEU A 637 7.84 13.58 34.92
C LEU A 637 7.09 14.86 34.53
N GLY A 638 5.78 14.74 34.30
CA GLY A 638 4.85 15.87 34.14
C GLY A 638 4.57 16.31 32.71
N LEU A 639 5.14 15.66 31.69
CA LEU A 639 4.84 15.93 30.28
C LEU A 639 3.83 14.92 29.72
N ASN A 640 2.82 15.42 29.01
CA ASN A 640 1.75 14.60 28.45
C ASN A 640 1.98 14.24 26.98
N GLY A 641 3.20 14.29 26.45
CA GLY A 641 3.50 13.96 25.05
C GLY A 641 4.94 14.29 24.69
N PRO A 642 5.29 14.36 23.39
CA PRO A 642 4.40 14.18 22.24
C PRO A 642 3.95 12.73 22.08
N GLY A 643 2.88 12.51 21.32
CA GLY A 643 2.34 11.18 21.10
C GLY A 643 1.70 10.97 19.75
N VAL A 644 1.31 9.73 19.49
CA VAL A 644 0.71 9.29 18.22
C VAL A 644 -0.71 8.79 18.48
N ILE A 645 -1.64 9.24 17.63
CA ILE A 645 -3.00 8.69 17.52
C ILE A 645 -2.96 7.61 16.45
N GLN A 646 -3.44 6.42 16.80
CA GLN A 646 -3.46 5.26 15.91
C GLN A 646 -4.79 4.51 16.04
N SER A 647 -5.16 3.76 15.02
CA SER A 647 -6.28 2.81 15.12
C SER A 647 -5.90 1.69 16.08
N SER A 648 -6.80 1.34 17.02
CA SER A 648 -6.63 0.23 17.95
C SER A 648 -6.94 -1.12 17.27
N GLY A 649 -6.48 -1.31 16.02
CA GLY A 649 -6.83 -2.43 15.15
C GLY A 649 -8.08 -2.20 14.30
N ASN A 650 -9.15 -1.65 14.90
CA ASN A 650 -10.35 -1.18 14.19
C ASN A 650 -11.12 -0.20 15.09
N MET A 651 -11.12 1.10 14.75
CA MET A 651 -11.91 2.09 15.47
C MET A 651 -13.37 2.03 15.04
N ASN A 652 -14.30 1.95 15.98
CA ASN A 652 -15.69 1.69 15.65
C ASN A 652 -16.61 2.85 16.03
N PHE A 653 -17.05 3.61 15.02
CA PHE A 653 -18.02 4.69 15.18
C PHE A 653 -19.43 4.16 15.04
N SER A 654 -20.13 4.15 16.16
CA SER A 654 -21.42 3.52 16.31
C SER A 654 -22.53 4.56 16.35
N PHE A 655 -23.45 4.49 15.39
CA PHE A 655 -24.68 5.27 15.40
C PHE A 655 -25.80 4.46 16.07
N ASN A 656 -26.63 5.13 16.86
CA ASN A 656 -27.74 4.46 17.51
C ASN A 656 -28.87 4.16 16.51
N LYS A 657 -29.31 2.90 16.43
CA LYS A 657 -30.38 2.40 15.56
C LYS A 657 -31.73 2.24 16.27
N LEU A 658 -31.93 2.93 17.38
CA LEU A 658 -33.16 2.88 18.17
C LEU A 658 -34.42 3.16 17.35
N GLY A 659 -34.32 4.01 16.32
CA GLY A 659 -35.44 4.35 15.45
C GLY A 659 -36.40 5.36 16.05
N LEU A 660 -37.65 5.32 15.59
CA LEU A 660 -38.73 6.12 16.15
C LEU A 660 -38.99 5.68 17.59
N HIS A 661 -38.93 6.63 18.51
CA HIS A 661 -39.08 6.38 19.95
C HIS A 661 -39.76 7.57 20.64
N TRP A 662 -40.07 7.39 21.92
CA TRP A 662 -40.60 8.45 22.79
C TRP A 662 -39.69 8.61 24.00
N ASP A 663 -39.45 9.85 24.39
CA ASP A 663 -38.72 10.19 25.61
C ASP A 663 -39.64 9.99 26.81
N LEU A 664 -39.28 9.02 27.65
CA LEU A 664 -40.06 8.66 28.82
C LEU A 664 -39.80 9.65 29.96
N ASN A 665 -40.79 10.47 30.29
CA ASN A 665 -40.80 11.32 31.47
C ASN A 665 -41.41 10.57 32.66
N PRO A 666 -40.63 10.26 33.72
CA PRO A 666 -41.10 9.50 34.88
C PRO A 666 -42.12 10.27 35.74
N SER A 667 -42.35 11.55 35.46
CA SER A 667 -43.33 12.40 36.15
C SER A 667 -44.76 12.17 35.66
N PHE A 668 -44.95 11.49 34.53
CA PHE A 668 -46.25 11.25 33.90
C PHE A 668 -46.50 9.75 33.69
N PHE A 669 -47.74 9.38 33.36
CA PHE A 669 -48.04 8.03 32.92
C PHE A 669 -47.26 7.68 31.65
N LEU A 670 -46.69 6.48 31.61
CA LEU A 670 -45.89 5.99 30.48
C LEU A 670 -46.80 5.50 29.34
N ASN A 671 -47.52 6.43 28.72
CA ASN A 671 -48.38 6.21 27.55
C ASN A 671 -48.09 7.27 26.47
N GLU A 672 -48.31 6.93 25.20
CA GLU A 672 -47.97 7.76 24.03
C GLU A 672 -48.43 9.23 24.14
N GLU A 673 -49.64 9.46 24.66
CA GLU A 673 -50.23 10.81 24.82
C GLU A 673 -49.43 11.74 25.73
N ASN A 674 -48.75 11.20 26.74
CA ASN A 674 -48.02 12.00 27.74
C ASN A 674 -46.50 12.01 27.52
N GLN A 675 -46.02 11.33 26.49
CA GLN A 675 -44.59 11.26 26.17
C GLN A 675 -44.25 12.11 24.96
N THR A 676 -43.05 12.69 24.95
CA THR A 676 -42.59 13.49 23.81
C THR A 676 -41.93 12.60 22.76
N PRO A 677 -42.19 12.81 21.46
CA PRO A 677 -41.49 12.08 20.41
C PRO A 677 -39.97 12.31 20.49
N GLY A 678 -39.19 11.26 20.38
CA GLY A 678 -37.73 11.36 20.36
C GLY A 678 -37.19 11.93 19.05
N TRP A 679 -35.87 11.98 18.95
CA TRP A 679 -35.17 12.35 17.73
C TRP A 679 -35.17 11.21 16.70
N VAL A 680 -34.94 11.55 15.43
CA VAL A 680 -34.73 10.57 14.35
C VAL A 680 -33.51 10.94 13.52
N TRP A 681 -32.85 9.96 12.94
CA TRP A 681 -31.74 10.20 12.02
C TRP A 681 -32.22 10.70 10.67
N GLY A 682 -31.46 11.62 10.08
CA GLY A 682 -31.65 12.05 8.72
C GLY A 682 -30.40 12.65 8.10
N HIS A 683 -30.57 13.18 6.91
CA HIS A 683 -29.56 13.92 6.17
C HIS A 683 -30.22 15.17 5.58
N TYR A 684 -29.61 16.31 5.82
CA TYR A 684 -30.00 17.60 5.27
C TYR A 684 -28.78 18.51 5.14
N ASP A 685 -28.91 19.56 4.33
CA ASP A 685 -27.85 20.53 4.13
C ASP A 685 -28.42 21.95 4.10
N GLY A 686 -27.61 22.92 3.66
CA GLY A 686 -28.03 24.31 3.56
C GLY A 686 -28.84 24.65 2.32
N SER A 687 -29.11 23.67 1.45
CA SER A 687 -30.05 23.86 0.35
C SER A 687 -31.49 23.85 0.88
N MET A 688 -32.41 24.43 0.12
CA MET A 688 -33.86 24.31 0.40
C MET A 688 -34.42 22.95 -0.02
N SER A 689 -33.59 21.92 -0.11
CA SER A 689 -34.04 20.56 -0.42
C SER A 689 -34.71 19.92 0.79
N GLU A 690 -35.57 18.95 0.52
CA GLU A 690 -36.31 18.27 1.57
C GLU A 690 -35.38 17.37 2.40
N PRO A 691 -35.41 17.45 3.74
CA PRO A 691 -34.67 16.53 4.58
C PRO A 691 -35.08 15.09 4.31
N MET A 692 -34.09 14.20 4.31
CA MET A 692 -34.28 12.76 4.21
C MET A 692 -34.20 12.13 5.59
N VAL A 693 -35.02 11.11 5.85
CA VAL A 693 -35.13 10.44 7.16
C VAL A 693 -34.76 8.95 7.03
N PHE A 694 -34.04 8.42 8.01
CA PHE A 694 -33.65 7.01 8.11
C PHE A 694 -34.56 6.26 9.10
N PRO A 695 -34.81 4.94 8.91
CA PRO A 695 -34.14 4.02 7.98
C PRO A 695 -34.70 4.01 6.55
N ASN A 696 -35.95 4.43 6.35
CA ASN A 696 -36.65 4.29 5.05
C ASN A 696 -36.03 5.12 3.91
N SER A 697 -35.12 6.04 4.22
CA SER A 697 -34.40 6.88 3.26
C SER A 697 -35.32 7.69 2.35
N GLN A 698 -36.49 8.08 2.87
CA GLN A 698 -37.50 8.89 2.19
C GLN A 698 -37.39 10.35 2.62
N THR A 699 -37.78 11.26 1.73
CA THR A 699 -37.88 12.68 2.09
C THR A 699 -39.13 12.94 2.91
N ILE A 700 -39.12 13.99 3.75
CA ILE A 700 -40.32 14.41 4.51
C ILE A 700 -41.51 14.60 3.57
N ARG A 701 -41.28 15.19 2.40
CA ARG A 701 -42.33 15.42 1.40
C ARG A 701 -42.92 14.12 0.86
N ASP A 702 -42.12 13.07 0.70
CA ASP A 702 -42.62 11.78 0.22
C ASP A 702 -43.43 11.06 1.31
N LEU A 703 -43.02 11.19 2.57
CA LEU A 703 -43.79 10.71 3.72
C LEU A 703 -45.13 11.46 3.85
N GLU A 704 -45.12 12.79 3.70
CA GLU A 704 -46.36 13.59 3.68
C GLU A 704 -47.27 13.15 2.53
N LYS A 705 -46.72 12.93 1.33
CA LYS A 705 -47.53 12.42 0.21
C LYS A 705 -48.19 11.09 0.53
N GLN A 706 -47.50 10.14 1.15
CA GLN A 706 -48.10 8.85 1.52
C GLN A 706 -49.27 9.03 2.50
N ILE A 707 -49.14 9.92 3.48
CA ILE A 707 -50.21 10.24 4.43
C ILE A 707 -51.40 10.88 3.72
N TYR A 708 -51.15 11.82 2.80
CA TYR A 708 -52.20 12.58 2.13
C TYR A 708 -52.77 11.92 0.86
N SER A 709 -52.08 10.94 0.26
CA SER A 709 -52.55 10.21 -0.91
C SER A 709 -53.54 9.09 -0.57
N GLY A 710 -53.61 8.68 0.71
CA GLY A 710 -54.60 7.71 1.19
C GLY A 710 -54.44 6.30 0.60
N GLU A 711 -53.24 5.94 0.16
CA GLU A 711 -52.90 4.55 -0.20
C GLU A 711 -52.48 3.73 1.03
#